data_AF-A0A7K2CFV9-F1
#
_entry.id   AF-A0A7K2CFV9-F1
#
_cell.length_a   1.000
_cell.length_b   1.000
_cell.length_c   1.000
_cell.angle_alpha   90.00
_cell.angle_beta   90.00
_cell.angle_gamma   90.00
#
_symmetry.space_group_name_H-M   'P 1'
#
loop_
_entity.id
_entity.type
_entity.pdbx_description
1 polymer ?
#
loop_
_entity_poly.entity_id
_entity_poly.type
_entity_poly.pdbx_seq_one_letter_code
_entity_poly.pdbx_strand_id
1 'polypeptide(L)'
;MKSLKCIWVGLFVFLFALPVYAQSARSWTAHTSAREVTGLSAGQGMVWVASTGGIFGYDPSSGEIERYTAAEGLYDVNAQAIVWDSARQLVWIGYADGVFDRLDISSGEVTTYFDIYRSERFPSKIINAMEVWGDSLLIATGFGVVVFDPLRDEVRDTYSRFGSLPAATAVNDIVVDTVPGGETGVWVGTDVGIAYAPLSGRSLQDPSSWTSEDAIIPVPQVTNIVYHHGRLYVGTPLGLGRRMQDGSYERVGSSARAILDFGILDDQVLAVTRFRLRAYDARGTETTLVSGYEDLRAVSTNTTGDVWLGDADSGLNHYTKASGTLSLDLVSNGLYPEGPFDSPFGDLVIGPDGSLWAAAQLGIPRSGFYRMDSNQEWTNFTGRFFEGLRDRGSYWRVHVDGLGVAWAASRGAGLAQVSPEDVVTTYDRINSTLLPAAGTQDYIIVEGMASEEDGTLWVTNTTSPYPLHVRAPDGTWARLLPPRCEGAPQTNALGDIFIDSNGIKWIILLDRGNLNITRGLLVLDTNDTPEDATDDACAYYAIPGSNGTGLPGTQIHALAEDLAGRVWVGTSGGPAYFRSGSFAANDPTLQAVWPVWADRTFGSYVLNGLSVNDIAVDPSNRLWMATPGGIYLLSESDGFTQVAHYRSDNSPLFSDMVVTVAVEGSSGRVFLGTDKGLISLLSDAIQPSERTRDLFIYPNPVEIVSDAEPQIYIEGLVAETEISVMAVHGELIRRMQARGGRGIWDGRDQDGRLVPSGMYLIVAMGKNGEGVAYGKVAVIH
;
A
#
# COMPACT_ATOMS: atom_id res chain seq x y z
N MET A 1 54.33 -46.45 -3.61
CA MET A 1 53.83 -46.06 -2.27
C MET A 1 52.51 -45.32 -2.47
N LYS A 2 51.42 -45.88 -1.93
CA LYS A 2 50.00 -45.44 -1.95
C LYS A 2 49.28 -45.41 -3.32
N SER A 3 48.59 -46.51 -3.61
CA SER A 3 47.60 -46.67 -4.69
C SER A 3 46.24 -46.07 -4.32
N LEU A 4 45.66 -45.32 -5.24
CA LEU A 4 44.29 -44.79 -5.19
C LEU A 4 43.25 -45.92 -5.07
N LYS A 5 42.25 -45.73 -4.21
CA LYS A 5 40.94 -46.40 -4.27
C LYS A 5 39.88 -45.33 -4.49
N CYS A 6 39.15 -45.44 -5.60
CA CYS A 6 38.00 -44.62 -5.95
C CYS A 6 36.90 -44.72 -4.89
N ILE A 7 36.38 -43.56 -4.46
CA ILE A 7 35.16 -43.42 -3.68
C ILE A 7 34.08 -42.97 -4.68
N TRP A 8 32.99 -43.72 -4.75
CA TRP A 8 31.76 -43.32 -5.43
C TRP A 8 31.03 -42.30 -4.54
N VAL A 9 30.83 -41.09 -5.04
CA VAL A 9 29.90 -40.11 -4.44
C VAL A 9 28.62 -40.16 -5.27
N GLY A 10 27.55 -40.66 -4.67
CA GLY A 10 26.19 -40.56 -5.22
C GLY A 10 25.67 -39.16 -4.99
N LEU A 11 25.41 -38.44 -6.09
CA LEU A 11 24.75 -37.13 -6.09
C LEU A 11 23.24 -37.36 -5.99
N PHE A 12 22.64 -37.11 -4.83
CA PHE A 12 21.19 -37.03 -4.66
C PHE A 12 20.75 -35.62 -5.06
N VAL A 13 20.13 -35.49 -6.24
CA VAL A 13 19.47 -34.25 -6.68
C VAL A 13 18.06 -34.26 -6.09
N PHE A 14 17.83 -33.41 -5.10
CA PHE A 14 16.47 -33.05 -4.67
C PHE A 14 15.88 -32.12 -5.75
N LEU A 15 14.96 -32.64 -6.56
CA LEU A 15 14.06 -31.79 -7.35
C LEU A 15 13.01 -31.21 -6.39
N PHE A 16 13.16 -29.94 -6.02
CA PHE A 16 12.06 -29.16 -5.51
C PHE A 16 11.11 -28.87 -6.68
N ALA A 17 9.90 -29.45 -6.63
CA ALA A 17 8.79 -29.01 -7.46
C ALA A 17 8.28 -27.69 -6.86
N LEU A 18 8.60 -26.57 -7.50
CA LEU A 18 7.97 -25.30 -7.18
C LEU A 18 6.55 -25.29 -7.77
N PRO A 19 5.52 -24.84 -7.04
CA PRO A 19 4.19 -24.67 -7.59
C PRO A 19 4.19 -23.65 -8.72
N VAL A 20 3.50 -24.00 -9.81
CA VAL A 20 3.30 -23.16 -10.98
C VAL A 20 2.16 -22.18 -10.68
N TYR A 21 2.50 -20.98 -10.21
CA TYR A 21 1.54 -19.88 -10.12
C TYR A 21 1.30 -19.26 -11.51
N ALA A 22 0.04 -18.92 -11.81
CA ALA A 22 -0.42 -18.28 -13.04
C ALA A 22 0.44 -17.03 -13.37
N GLN A 23 0.94 -16.98 -14.62
CA GLN A 23 2.01 -16.06 -15.02
C GLN A 23 1.58 -14.59 -15.20
N SER A 24 0.29 -14.24 -15.13
CA SER A 24 -0.17 -12.85 -15.30
C SER A 24 -0.02 -11.98 -14.03
N ALA A 25 0.03 -12.60 -12.84
CA ALA A 25 0.14 -11.89 -11.56
C ALA A 25 1.59 -11.50 -11.17
N ARG A 26 2.61 -11.95 -11.90
CA ARG A 26 4.02 -11.75 -11.53
C ARG A 26 4.58 -10.35 -11.80
N SER A 27 3.84 -9.45 -12.43
CA SER A 27 4.33 -8.10 -12.73
C SER A 27 4.07 -7.08 -11.62
N TRP A 28 3.15 -7.36 -10.68
CA TRP A 28 2.77 -6.45 -9.60
C TRP A 28 3.22 -7.00 -8.23
N THR A 29 3.53 -6.11 -7.29
CA THR A 29 3.96 -6.48 -5.93
C THR A 29 3.39 -5.49 -4.92
N ALA A 30 2.66 -6.01 -3.93
CA ALA A 30 2.10 -5.20 -2.86
C ALA A 30 3.11 -4.90 -1.74
N HIS A 31 3.10 -3.66 -1.25
CA HIS A 31 3.94 -3.18 -0.14
C HIS A 31 3.07 -2.57 0.95
N THR A 32 2.24 -3.38 1.59
CA THR A 32 1.31 -2.94 2.65
C THR A 32 1.78 -3.36 4.05
N SER A 33 1.32 -2.64 5.07
CA SER A 33 1.50 -3.01 6.48
C SER A 33 0.45 -4.03 6.91
N ALA A 34 0.89 -5.24 7.25
CA ALA A 34 0.03 -6.30 7.79
C ALA A 34 -0.03 -6.28 9.34
N ARG A 35 0.48 -5.21 9.95
CA ARG A 35 0.63 -5.06 11.41
C ARG A 35 -0.70 -4.84 12.12
N GLU A 36 -1.60 -4.06 11.53
CA GLU A 36 -2.85 -3.70 12.20
C GLU A 36 -3.89 -4.81 12.04
N VAL A 37 -4.00 -5.69 13.03
CA VAL A 37 -4.95 -6.82 13.00
C VAL A 37 -6.39 -6.35 13.20
N THR A 38 -7.28 -6.76 12.31
CA THR A 38 -8.72 -6.48 12.34
C THR A 38 -9.55 -7.70 12.74
N GLY A 39 -9.07 -8.92 12.43
CA GLY A 39 -9.78 -10.16 12.76
C GLY A 39 -8.87 -11.39 12.74
N LEU A 40 -9.30 -12.45 13.41
CA LEU A 40 -8.57 -13.71 13.52
C LEU A 40 -9.49 -14.92 13.35
N SER A 41 -8.99 -15.96 12.71
CA SER A 41 -9.64 -17.27 12.68
C SER A 41 -8.61 -18.38 12.71
N ALA A 42 -8.61 -19.20 13.77
CA ALA A 42 -7.69 -20.32 13.93
C ALA A 42 -8.42 -21.67 13.73
N GLY A 43 -7.76 -22.63 13.07
CA GLY A 43 -8.26 -24.00 12.95
C GLY A 43 -7.34 -24.93 12.18
N GLN A 44 -7.36 -26.23 12.54
CA GLN A 44 -6.53 -27.29 11.94
C GLN A 44 -5.02 -26.97 11.83
N GLY A 45 -4.48 -26.25 12.81
CA GLY A 45 -3.04 -25.92 12.86
C GLY A 45 -2.65 -24.68 12.06
N MET A 46 -3.59 -23.95 11.48
CA MET A 46 -3.35 -22.64 10.87
C MET A 46 -4.03 -21.53 11.66
N VAL A 47 -3.44 -20.33 11.62
CA VAL A 47 -4.04 -19.10 12.11
C VAL A 47 -4.12 -18.11 10.96
N TRP A 48 -5.34 -17.77 10.57
CA TRP A 48 -5.60 -16.75 9.56
C TRP A 48 -5.85 -15.41 10.22
N VAL A 49 -5.23 -14.37 9.66
CA VAL A 49 -5.23 -13.02 10.18
C VAL A 49 -5.74 -12.08 9.11
N ALA A 50 -6.77 -11.31 9.43
CA ALA A 50 -7.16 -10.13 8.66
C ALA A 50 -6.44 -8.90 9.22
N SER A 51 -5.95 -8.06 8.32
CA SER A 51 -5.27 -6.81 8.65
C SER A 51 -5.72 -5.68 7.72
N THR A 52 -5.25 -4.46 7.99
CA THR A 52 -5.46 -3.32 7.07
C THR A 52 -4.60 -3.39 5.80
N GLY A 53 -3.69 -4.37 5.69
CA GLY A 53 -2.80 -4.58 4.53
C GLY A 53 -3.01 -5.88 3.78
N GLY A 54 -4.16 -6.54 3.95
CA GLY A 54 -4.49 -7.83 3.36
C GLY A 54 -4.70 -8.89 4.43
N ILE A 55 -4.57 -10.16 4.03
CA ILE A 55 -4.61 -11.29 4.96
C ILE A 55 -3.29 -12.04 4.97
N PHE A 56 -3.03 -12.75 6.06
CA PHE A 56 -1.97 -13.75 6.10
C PHE A 56 -2.34 -14.98 6.93
N GLY A 57 -1.86 -16.13 6.50
CA GLY A 57 -1.90 -17.39 7.22
C GLY A 57 -0.57 -17.62 7.92
N TYR A 58 -0.62 -18.08 9.16
CA TYR A 58 0.56 -18.50 9.93
C TYR A 58 0.42 -19.97 10.31
N ASP A 59 1.44 -20.76 9.98
CA ASP A 59 1.59 -22.15 10.40
C ASP A 59 2.53 -22.21 11.63
N PRO A 60 2.02 -22.45 12.84
CA PRO A 60 2.84 -22.54 14.04
C PRO A 60 3.82 -23.74 14.04
N SER A 61 3.62 -24.73 13.16
CA SER A 61 4.46 -25.94 13.11
C SER A 61 5.73 -25.73 12.28
N SER A 62 5.64 -24.96 11.20
CA SER A 62 6.77 -24.62 10.31
C SER A 62 7.32 -23.21 10.59
N GLY A 63 6.51 -22.32 11.16
CA GLY A 63 6.79 -20.89 11.29
C GLY A 63 6.57 -20.11 10.00
N GLU A 64 6.00 -20.74 8.97
CA GLU A 64 5.77 -20.11 7.67
C GLU A 64 4.59 -19.12 7.72
N ILE A 65 4.75 -18.01 7.00
CA ILE A 65 3.72 -16.99 6.80
C ILE A 65 3.41 -16.91 5.31
N GLU A 66 2.14 -17.09 4.97
CA GLU A 66 1.63 -16.90 3.61
C GLU A 66 0.77 -15.65 3.56
N ARG A 67 1.06 -14.74 2.62
CA ARG A 67 0.39 -13.45 2.51
C ARG A 67 -0.42 -13.36 1.23
N TYR A 68 -1.60 -12.75 1.33
CA TYR A 68 -2.47 -12.45 0.19
C TYR A 68 -2.92 -10.99 0.25
N THR A 69 -2.81 -10.31 -0.87
CA THR A 69 -3.20 -8.91 -1.11
C THR A 69 -3.94 -8.80 -2.44
N ALA A 70 -4.24 -7.58 -2.90
CA ALA A 70 -4.80 -7.39 -4.23
C ALA A 70 -3.85 -7.83 -5.37
N ALA A 71 -2.53 -7.86 -5.12
CA ALA A 71 -1.58 -8.42 -6.08
C ALA A 71 -1.77 -9.93 -6.30
N GLU A 72 -2.23 -10.64 -5.27
CA GLU A 72 -2.59 -12.07 -5.31
C GLU A 72 -4.06 -12.31 -5.66
N GLY A 73 -4.83 -11.26 -5.97
CA GLY A 73 -6.21 -11.36 -6.45
C GLY A 73 -7.30 -11.00 -5.45
N LEU A 74 -6.95 -10.58 -4.22
CA LEU A 74 -7.95 -10.03 -3.30
C LEU A 74 -8.61 -8.76 -3.88
N TYR A 75 -9.87 -8.55 -3.55
CA TYR A 75 -10.62 -7.37 -3.96
C TYR A 75 -10.09 -6.09 -3.30
N ASP A 76 -9.78 -6.16 -2.01
CA ASP A 76 -9.26 -5.03 -1.23
C ASP A 76 -8.26 -5.53 -0.17
N VAL A 77 -7.39 -4.64 0.27
CA VAL A 77 -6.41 -4.88 1.34
C VAL A 77 -7.01 -4.66 2.73
N ASN A 78 -8.12 -3.93 2.86
CA ASN A 78 -8.72 -3.65 4.18
C ASN A 78 -9.82 -4.66 4.55
N ALA A 79 -9.42 -5.86 4.97
CA ALA A 79 -10.33 -6.92 5.41
C ALA A 79 -10.98 -6.58 6.77
N GLN A 80 -12.31 -6.71 6.86
CA GLN A 80 -13.09 -6.46 8.08
C GLN A 80 -13.46 -7.73 8.85
N ALA A 81 -13.73 -8.80 8.12
CA ALA A 81 -14.12 -10.09 8.68
C ALA A 81 -13.34 -11.22 8.00
N ILE A 82 -13.03 -12.28 8.75
CA ILE A 82 -12.35 -13.46 8.24
C ILE A 82 -12.86 -14.71 8.95
N VAL A 83 -13.08 -15.79 8.20
CA VAL A 83 -13.40 -17.10 8.79
C VAL A 83 -12.74 -18.24 8.01
N TRP A 84 -12.17 -19.19 8.76
CA TRP A 84 -11.52 -20.38 8.21
C TRP A 84 -12.47 -21.57 8.14
N ASP A 85 -12.85 -21.96 6.93
CA ASP A 85 -13.59 -23.21 6.66
C ASP A 85 -12.60 -24.36 6.52
N SER A 86 -12.20 -24.90 7.68
CA SER A 86 -11.24 -26.01 7.72
C SER A 86 -11.76 -27.30 7.06
N ALA A 87 -13.07 -27.47 6.88
CA ALA A 87 -13.63 -28.66 6.23
C ALA A 87 -13.46 -28.60 4.70
N ARG A 88 -13.56 -27.40 4.12
CA ARG A 88 -13.40 -27.16 2.68
C ARG A 88 -12.03 -26.64 2.28
N GLN A 89 -11.19 -26.28 3.26
CA GLN A 89 -9.90 -25.60 3.07
C GLN A 89 -10.07 -24.24 2.37
N LEU A 90 -11.07 -23.47 2.80
CA LEU A 90 -11.39 -22.15 2.26
C LEU A 90 -11.26 -21.08 3.33
N VAL A 91 -10.68 -19.93 2.98
CA VAL A 91 -10.76 -18.71 3.79
C VAL A 91 -11.79 -17.79 3.15
N TRP A 92 -12.71 -17.28 3.96
CA TRP A 92 -13.66 -16.26 3.55
C TRP A 92 -13.24 -14.91 4.12
N ILE A 93 -13.25 -13.87 3.29
CA ILE A 93 -12.84 -12.51 3.65
C ILE A 93 -13.98 -11.55 3.33
N GLY A 94 -14.39 -10.72 4.28
CA GLY A 94 -15.47 -9.76 4.12
C GLY A 94 -14.99 -8.30 4.19
N TYR A 95 -15.56 -7.45 3.33
CA TYR A 95 -15.19 -6.03 3.21
C TYR A 95 -16.30 -5.06 3.63
N ALA A 96 -15.92 -3.79 3.82
CA ALA A 96 -16.82 -2.76 4.34
C ALA A 96 -17.93 -2.32 3.35
N ASP A 97 -17.76 -2.57 2.06
CA ASP A 97 -18.71 -2.24 1.00
C ASP A 97 -19.64 -3.41 0.62
N GLY A 98 -19.47 -4.56 1.28
CA GLY A 98 -20.26 -5.77 1.04
C GLY A 98 -19.69 -6.71 -0.02
N VAL A 99 -18.53 -6.41 -0.60
CA VAL A 99 -17.80 -7.43 -1.37
C VAL A 99 -17.22 -8.45 -0.39
N PHE A 100 -17.07 -9.69 -0.85
CA PHE A 100 -16.35 -10.72 -0.11
C PHE A 100 -15.59 -11.64 -1.06
N ASP A 101 -14.47 -12.15 -0.58
CA ASP A 101 -13.60 -13.07 -1.31
C ASP A 101 -13.64 -14.48 -0.70
N ARG A 102 -13.47 -15.49 -1.55
CA ARG A 102 -13.10 -16.85 -1.19
C ARG A 102 -11.67 -17.08 -1.65
N LEU A 103 -10.79 -17.44 -0.72
CA LEU A 103 -9.47 -17.97 -1.03
C LEU A 103 -9.49 -19.50 -0.86
N ASP A 104 -9.17 -20.22 -1.93
CA ASP A 104 -8.93 -21.66 -1.90
C ASP A 104 -7.45 -21.93 -1.57
N ILE A 105 -7.18 -22.52 -0.41
CA ILE A 105 -5.81 -22.72 0.07
C ILE A 105 -5.04 -23.77 -0.73
N SER A 106 -5.74 -24.71 -1.37
CA SER A 106 -5.09 -25.75 -2.14
C SER A 106 -4.52 -25.25 -3.47
N SER A 107 -5.16 -24.22 -4.05
CA SER A 107 -4.79 -23.63 -5.34
C SER A 107 -4.17 -22.23 -5.22
N GLY A 108 -4.42 -21.52 -4.13
CA GLY A 108 -4.14 -20.09 -3.98
C GLY A 108 -5.09 -19.19 -4.78
N GLU A 109 -6.16 -19.74 -5.37
CA GLU A 109 -7.11 -18.99 -6.19
C GLU A 109 -8.03 -18.15 -5.30
N VAL A 110 -8.18 -16.87 -5.67
CA VAL A 110 -9.15 -15.95 -5.07
C VAL A 110 -10.36 -15.79 -6.00
N THR A 111 -11.56 -15.99 -5.48
CA THR A 111 -12.83 -15.71 -6.15
C THR A 111 -13.57 -14.58 -5.44
N THR A 112 -13.92 -13.51 -6.16
CA THR A 112 -14.63 -12.35 -5.60
C THR A 112 -16.13 -12.38 -5.91
N TYR A 113 -16.95 -12.07 -4.89
CA TYR A 113 -18.41 -12.06 -4.98
C TYR A 113 -18.98 -10.66 -4.71
N PHE A 114 -19.89 -10.24 -5.58
CA PHE A 114 -20.47 -8.88 -5.57
C PHE A 114 -21.96 -8.86 -5.23
N ASP A 115 -22.54 -9.99 -4.82
CA ASP A 115 -24.00 -10.15 -4.63
C ASP A 115 -24.57 -9.17 -3.60
N ILE A 116 -23.88 -9.00 -2.48
CA ILE A 116 -24.26 -8.04 -1.42
C ILE A 116 -23.98 -6.61 -1.91
N TYR A 117 -22.79 -6.36 -2.48
CA TYR A 117 -22.41 -5.06 -3.04
C TYR A 117 -23.40 -4.53 -4.08
N ARG A 118 -23.95 -5.39 -4.96
CA ARG A 118 -24.88 -4.99 -6.02
C ARG A 118 -26.30 -4.69 -5.52
N SER A 119 -26.62 -5.00 -4.27
CA SER A 119 -27.95 -4.74 -3.71
C SER A 119 -28.22 -3.25 -3.53
N GLU A 120 -29.16 -2.67 -4.28
CA GLU A 120 -29.58 -1.27 -4.11
C GLU A 120 -30.58 -1.07 -2.96
N ARG A 121 -31.07 -2.18 -2.37
CA ARG A 121 -32.13 -2.15 -1.35
C ARG A 121 -31.66 -1.61 0.00
N PHE A 122 -30.39 -1.76 0.32
CA PHE A 122 -29.84 -1.47 1.64
C PHE A 122 -28.71 -0.42 1.55
N PRO A 123 -28.76 0.64 2.39
CA PRO A 123 -27.78 1.72 2.33
C PRO A 123 -26.41 1.33 2.89
N SER A 124 -26.39 0.53 3.97
CA SER A 124 -25.17 -0.05 4.51
C SER A 124 -25.05 -1.49 4.03
N LYS A 125 -23.83 -1.91 3.68
CA LYS A 125 -23.51 -3.25 3.14
C LYS A 125 -22.32 -3.89 3.82
N ILE A 126 -21.78 -3.24 4.85
CA ILE A 126 -20.63 -3.72 5.62
C ILE A 126 -20.83 -5.16 6.04
N ILE A 127 -19.78 -5.98 5.87
CA ILE A 127 -19.70 -7.31 6.44
C ILE A 127 -18.99 -7.19 7.79
N ASN A 128 -19.69 -7.53 8.86
CA ASN A 128 -19.19 -7.38 10.24
C ASN A 128 -18.59 -8.68 10.77
N ALA A 129 -19.19 -9.83 10.44
CA ALA A 129 -18.74 -11.15 10.89
C ALA A 129 -19.22 -12.24 9.91
N MET A 130 -18.60 -13.41 9.99
CA MET A 130 -18.96 -14.57 9.18
C MET A 130 -18.85 -15.84 10.02
N GLU A 131 -19.77 -16.77 9.82
CA GLU A 131 -19.82 -18.05 10.52
C GLU A 131 -20.05 -19.19 9.52
N VAL A 132 -19.21 -20.22 9.58
CA VAL A 132 -19.34 -21.41 8.75
C VAL A 132 -20.18 -22.44 9.50
N TRP A 133 -21.31 -22.83 8.91
CA TRP A 133 -22.17 -23.86 9.51
C TRP A 133 -22.67 -24.86 8.47
N GLY A 134 -22.24 -26.11 8.64
CA GLY A 134 -22.64 -27.21 7.76
C GLY A 134 -22.21 -26.94 6.32
N ASP A 135 -23.19 -26.75 5.43
CA ASP A 135 -23.02 -26.45 4.01
C ASP A 135 -23.13 -24.97 3.64
N SER A 136 -23.26 -24.10 4.64
CA SER A 136 -23.61 -22.69 4.43
C SER A 136 -22.57 -21.78 5.09
N LEU A 137 -22.35 -20.63 4.46
CA LEU A 137 -21.68 -19.48 5.08
C LEU A 137 -22.76 -18.47 5.49
N LEU A 138 -22.81 -18.13 6.78
CA LEU A 138 -23.69 -17.09 7.28
C LEU A 138 -22.89 -15.80 7.43
N ILE A 139 -23.31 -14.75 6.74
CA ILE A 139 -22.62 -13.46 6.67
C ILE A 139 -23.45 -12.44 7.44
N ALA A 140 -22.91 -11.94 8.55
CA ALA A 140 -23.50 -10.83 9.31
C ALA A 140 -23.18 -9.51 8.61
N THR A 141 -24.22 -8.76 8.26
CA THR A 141 -24.12 -7.53 7.46
C THR A 141 -24.76 -6.33 8.15
N GLY A 142 -24.48 -5.13 7.65
CA GLY A 142 -25.12 -3.88 8.06
C GLY A 142 -26.64 -3.82 7.86
N PHE A 143 -27.28 -4.87 7.32
CA PHE A 143 -28.73 -4.93 7.08
C PHE A 143 -29.38 -6.27 7.44
N GLY A 144 -28.64 -7.22 8.02
CA GLY A 144 -29.18 -8.54 8.35
C GLY A 144 -28.16 -9.66 8.18
N VAL A 145 -28.65 -10.88 7.97
CA VAL A 145 -27.82 -12.05 7.68
C VAL A 145 -28.02 -12.47 6.23
N VAL A 146 -26.93 -12.65 5.49
CA VAL A 146 -26.95 -13.27 4.16
C VAL A 146 -26.46 -14.70 4.29
N VAL A 147 -27.15 -15.65 3.67
CA VAL A 147 -26.76 -17.06 3.67
C VAL A 147 -26.27 -17.42 2.28
N PHE A 148 -25.00 -17.78 2.21
CA PHE A 148 -24.32 -18.13 0.97
C PHE A 148 -24.07 -19.64 0.91
N ASP A 149 -24.18 -20.22 -0.27
CA ASP A 149 -23.86 -21.63 -0.55
C ASP A 149 -22.48 -21.71 -1.23
N PRO A 150 -21.42 -22.11 -0.50
CA PRO A 150 -20.06 -22.28 -1.03
C PRO A 150 -19.91 -23.25 -2.19
N LEU A 151 -20.84 -24.20 -2.37
CA LEU A 151 -20.75 -25.22 -3.42
C LEU A 151 -21.41 -24.77 -4.73
N ARG A 152 -22.43 -23.93 -4.64
CA ARG A 152 -23.17 -23.38 -5.79
C ARG A 152 -22.73 -21.98 -6.18
N ASP A 153 -21.92 -21.33 -5.35
CA ASP A 153 -21.48 -19.96 -5.54
C ASP A 153 -22.66 -18.97 -5.65
N GLU A 154 -23.68 -19.15 -4.80
CA GLU A 154 -24.89 -18.33 -4.83
C GLU A 154 -25.39 -17.93 -3.43
N VAL A 155 -26.04 -16.76 -3.36
CA VAL A 155 -26.82 -16.36 -2.19
C VAL A 155 -28.11 -17.18 -2.14
N ARG A 156 -28.23 -18.05 -1.12
CA ARG A 156 -29.41 -18.89 -0.90
C ARG A 156 -30.55 -18.10 -0.26
N ASP A 157 -30.24 -17.31 0.76
CA ASP A 157 -31.24 -16.59 1.56
C ASP A 157 -30.72 -15.25 2.07
N THR A 158 -31.65 -14.36 2.43
CA THR A 158 -31.34 -13.12 3.16
C THR A 158 -32.37 -12.88 4.26
N TYR A 159 -31.90 -12.78 5.50
CA TYR A 159 -32.72 -12.51 6.68
C TYR A 159 -32.55 -11.05 7.09
N SER A 160 -33.50 -10.19 6.71
CA SER A 160 -33.43 -8.74 6.97
C SER A 160 -34.41 -8.27 8.05
N ARG A 161 -35.06 -9.17 8.80
CA ARG A 161 -35.96 -8.82 9.90
C ARG A 161 -36.03 -9.95 10.92
N PHE A 162 -35.79 -9.61 12.17
CA PHE A 162 -35.69 -10.58 13.26
C PHE A 162 -36.77 -10.28 14.32
N GLY A 163 -37.90 -10.99 14.25
CA GLY A 163 -38.98 -10.85 15.22
C GLY A 163 -39.57 -9.44 15.20
N SER A 164 -39.52 -8.76 16.35
CA SER A 164 -39.99 -7.38 16.49
C SER A 164 -38.90 -6.32 16.28
N LEU A 165 -37.65 -6.71 15.99
CA LEU A 165 -36.60 -5.74 15.67
C LEU A 165 -36.93 -4.98 14.38
N PRO A 166 -36.42 -3.74 14.22
CA PRO A 166 -36.55 -2.99 12.98
C PRO A 166 -36.14 -3.80 11.75
N ALA A 167 -36.73 -3.46 10.60
CA ALA A 167 -36.28 -4.05 9.34
C ALA A 167 -34.90 -3.50 8.98
N ALA A 168 -34.08 -4.34 8.34
CA ALA A 168 -32.71 -4.04 7.97
C ALA A 168 -31.82 -3.63 9.14
N THR A 169 -32.05 -4.21 10.33
CA THR A 169 -31.18 -4.04 11.48
C THR A 169 -29.79 -4.63 11.20
N ALA A 170 -28.75 -3.85 11.47
CA ALA A 170 -27.36 -4.31 11.37
C ALA A 170 -27.08 -5.45 12.35
N VAL A 171 -26.43 -6.50 11.84
CA VAL A 171 -25.95 -7.63 12.62
C VAL A 171 -24.46 -7.47 12.78
N ASN A 172 -24.01 -7.27 14.01
CA ASN A 172 -22.61 -7.04 14.34
C ASN A 172 -21.85 -8.36 14.53
N ASP A 173 -22.54 -9.40 15.00
CA ASP A 173 -21.96 -10.71 15.23
C ASP A 173 -23.01 -11.82 15.15
N ILE A 174 -22.57 -13.04 14.85
CA ILE A 174 -23.42 -14.21 14.61
C ILE A 174 -22.75 -15.47 15.16
N VAL A 175 -23.53 -16.32 15.83
CA VAL A 175 -23.06 -17.64 16.27
C VAL A 175 -24.16 -18.68 16.09
N VAL A 176 -23.78 -19.89 15.70
CA VAL A 176 -24.70 -21.03 15.62
C VAL A 176 -24.45 -21.96 16.81
N ASP A 177 -25.37 -21.96 17.77
CA ASP A 177 -25.32 -22.84 18.94
C ASP A 177 -26.74 -23.09 19.47
N THR A 178 -26.86 -23.57 20.69
CA THR A 178 -28.11 -23.95 21.32
C THR A 178 -28.93 -22.70 21.65
N VAL A 179 -30.18 -22.68 21.18
CA VAL A 179 -31.15 -21.60 21.47
C VAL A 179 -32.12 -22.04 22.59
N PRO A 180 -32.86 -21.10 23.22
CA PRO A 180 -33.93 -21.43 24.15
C PRO A 180 -34.89 -22.44 23.53
N GLY A 181 -35.06 -23.58 24.21
CA GLY A 181 -35.72 -24.77 23.66
C GLY A 181 -34.79 -25.99 23.58
N GLY A 182 -33.47 -25.78 23.61
CA GLY A 182 -32.47 -26.84 23.68
C GLY A 182 -32.06 -27.43 22.33
N GLU A 183 -32.52 -26.83 21.23
CA GLU A 183 -32.13 -27.20 19.86
C GLU A 183 -31.08 -26.24 19.30
N THR A 184 -30.40 -26.66 18.24
CA THR A 184 -29.45 -25.80 17.53
C THR A 184 -30.19 -24.69 16.77
N GLY A 185 -29.70 -23.47 16.89
CA GLY A 185 -30.25 -22.30 16.24
C GLY A 185 -29.19 -21.23 15.99
N VAL A 186 -29.63 -20.16 15.34
CA VAL A 186 -28.78 -19.00 15.06
C VAL A 186 -29.05 -17.94 16.10
N TRP A 187 -27.99 -17.38 16.67
CA TRP A 187 -28.02 -16.16 17.46
C TRP A 187 -27.43 -15.01 16.65
N VAL A 188 -28.04 -13.84 16.73
CA VAL A 188 -27.53 -12.60 16.11
C VAL A 188 -27.44 -11.49 17.16
N GLY A 189 -26.27 -10.87 17.24
CA GLY A 189 -26.03 -9.65 18.01
C GLY A 189 -26.22 -8.44 17.10
N THR A 190 -27.02 -7.47 17.52
CA THR A 190 -27.42 -6.33 16.68
C THR A 190 -27.22 -4.99 17.37
N ASP A 191 -27.36 -3.90 16.62
CA ASP A 191 -27.32 -2.54 17.19
C ASP A 191 -28.45 -2.24 18.18
N VAL A 192 -29.50 -3.04 18.21
CA VAL A 192 -30.73 -2.78 18.98
C VAL A 192 -31.20 -3.99 19.79
N GLY A 193 -30.32 -4.95 20.07
CA GLY A 193 -30.60 -6.11 20.90
C GLY A 193 -30.05 -7.41 20.32
N ILE A 194 -30.64 -8.51 20.75
CA ILE A 194 -30.33 -9.86 20.26
C ILE A 194 -31.57 -10.43 19.58
N ALA A 195 -31.36 -11.30 18.60
CA ALA A 195 -32.40 -12.20 18.17
C ALA A 195 -31.86 -13.62 18.00
N TYR A 196 -32.76 -14.59 18.06
CA TYR A 196 -32.44 -15.99 17.78
C TYR A 196 -33.58 -16.74 17.14
N ALA A 197 -33.24 -17.81 16.44
CA ALA A 197 -34.21 -18.71 15.84
C ALA A 197 -33.65 -20.14 15.74
N PRO A 198 -34.46 -21.17 16.00
CA PRO A 198 -34.06 -22.56 15.81
C PRO A 198 -33.93 -22.91 14.32
N LEU A 199 -32.90 -23.68 13.97
CA LEU A 199 -32.65 -24.10 12.58
C LEU A 199 -33.59 -25.21 12.09
N SER A 200 -34.16 -25.97 13.01
CA SER A 200 -35.14 -27.06 12.77
C SER A 200 -36.56 -26.56 12.44
N GLY A 201 -36.79 -25.25 12.55
CA GLY A 201 -38.11 -24.64 12.54
C GLY A 201 -38.64 -24.21 11.16
N ARG A 202 -39.49 -23.17 11.18
CA ARG A 202 -39.99 -22.51 9.96
C ARG A 202 -38.85 -21.79 9.23
N SER A 203 -39.08 -21.41 7.98
CA SER A 203 -38.12 -20.61 7.21
C SER A 203 -37.66 -19.39 8.02
N LEU A 204 -36.36 -19.18 8.11
CA LEU A 204 -35.75 -18.05 8.80
C LEU A 204 -35.95 -16.72 8.05
N GLN A 205 -36.48 -16.74 6.82
CA GLN A 205 -36.95 -15.52 6.15
C GLN A 205 -38.24 -14.98 6.78
N ASP A 206 -39.04 -15.83 7.44
CA ASP A 206 -40.24 -15.40 8.15
C ASP A 206 -39.82 -14.73 9.47
N PRO A 207 -40.13 -13.43 9.68
CA PRO A 207 -39.77 -12.73 10.90
C PRO A 207 -40.35 -13.39 12.16
N SER A 208 -41.47 -14.11 12.05
CA SER A 208 -42.10 -14.79 13.18
C SER A 208 -41.37 -16.06 13.63
N SER A 209 -40.39 -16.53 12.87
CA SER A 209 -39.47 -17.61 13.26
C SER A 209 -38.46 -17.14 14.31
N TRP A 210 -38.26 -15.84 14.45
CA TRP A 210 -37.27 -15.23 15.32
C TRP A 210 -37.90 -14.73 16.61
N THR A 211 -37.18 -14.96 17.71
CA THR A 211 -37.43 -14.31 19.00
C THR A 211 -36.42 -13.19 19.18
N SER A 212 -36.89 -11.99 19.49
CA SER A 212 -36.07 -10.80 19.71
C SER A 212 -36.07 -10.38 21.18
N GLU A 213 -34.92 -9.93 21.65
CA GLU A 213 -34.66 -9.48 23.02
C GLU A 213 -33.94 -8.12 22.98
N ASP A 214 -34.65 -7.05 23.33
CA ASP A 214 -34.17 -5.65 23.24
C ASP A 214 -33.76 -5.04 24.60
N ALA A 215 -34.07 -5.72 25.71
CA ALA A 215 -33.73 -5.31 27.06
C ALA A 215 -32.38 -5.90 27.54
N ILE A 216 -31.27 -5.38 26.99
CA ILE A 216 -29.91 -5.75 27.37
C ILE A 216 -29.28 -4.66 28.25
N ILE A 217 -28.53 -5.05 29.29
CA ILE A 217 -27.81 -4.12 30.18
C ILE A 217 -26.41 -3.84 29.62
N PRO A 218 -25.93 -2.56 29.57
CA PRO A 218 -26.62 -1.30 29.89
C PRO A 218 -27.14 -0.54 28.65
N VAL A 219 -26.83 -1.03 27.45
CA VAL A 219 -27.23 -0.47 26.16
C VAL A 219 -27.70 -1.61 25.26
N PRO A 220 -28.65 -1.34 24.35
CA PRO A 220 -29.17 -2.37 23.45
C PRO A 220 -28.14 -2.77 22.38
N GLN A 221 -27.10 -1.96 22.15
CA GLN A 221 -26.06 -2.26 21.16
C GLN A 221 -25.17 -3.42 21.60
N VAL A 222 -25.22 -4.50 20.84
CA VAL A 222 -24.38 -5.69 20.99
C VAL A 222 -23.25 -5.64 19.97
N THR A 223 -22.01 -5.73 20.44
CA THR A 223 -20.82 -5.72 19.59
C THR A 223 -20.41 -7.14 19.18
N ASN A 224 -20.43 -8.08 20.12
CA ASN A 224 -20.03 -9.46 19.91
C ASN A 224 -20.88 -10.39 20.77
N ILE A 225 -20.95 -11.67 20.41
CA ILE A 225 -21.63 -12.71 21.18
C ILE A 225 -20.80 -13.99 21.21
N VAL A 226 -20.92 -14.74 22.30
CA VAL A 226 -20.34 -16.09 22.37
C VAL A 226 -21.25 -16.98 23.21
N TYR A 227 -21.44 -18.23 22.77
CA TYR A 227 -22.15 -19.23 23.54
C TYR A 227 -21.15 -20.16 24.23
N HIS A 228 -21.31 -20.34 25.54
CA HIS A 228 -20.46 -21.25 26.30
C HIS A 228 -21.21 -21.83 27.51
N HIS A 229 -21.11 -23.15 27.68
CA HIS A 229 -21.69 -23.89 28.83
C HIS A 229 -23.16 -23.56 29.14
N GLY A 230 -24.01 -23.56 28.10
CA GLY A 230 -25.44 -23.38 28.29
C GLY A 230 -25.88 -21.92 28.43
N ARG A 231 -24.97 -20.96 28.20
CA ARG A 231 -25.23 -19.53 28.40
C ARG A 231 -24.68 -18.71 27.25
N LEU A 232 -25.46 -17.71 26.86
CA LEU A 232 -25.02 -16.68 25.94
C LEU A 232 -24.35 -15.55 26.72
N TYR A 233 -23.17 -15.16 26.27
CA TYR A 233 -22.44 -13.99 26.72
C TYR A 233 -22.47 -12.92 25.62
N VAL A 234 -22.58 -11.68 26.04
CA VAL A 234 -22.87 -10.55 25.17
C VAL A 234 -21.87 -9.44 25.44
N GLY A 235 -21.17 -9.02 24.40
CA GLY A 235 -20.29 -7.87 24.40
C GLY A 235 -21.09 -6.62 24.08
N THR A 236 -20.82 -5.54 24.81
CA THR A 236 -21.41 -4.22 24.56
C THR A 236 -20.32 -3.15 24.64
N PRO A 237 -20.57 -1.93 24.15
CA PRO A 237 -19.68 -0.79 24.36
C PRO A 237 -19.41 -0.47 25.84
N LEU A 238 -20.25 -0.97 26.76
CA LEU A 238 -20.20 -0.70 28.19
C LEU A 238 -19.86 -1.92 29.05
N GLY A 239 -19.36 -3.00 28.44
CA GLY A 239 -18.94 -4.20 29.15
C GLY A 239 -19.70 -5.46 28.75
N LEU A 240 -19.63 -6.45 29.61
CA LEU A 240 -20.06 -7.82 29.33
C LEU A 240 -21.37 -8.16 30.06
N GLY A 241 -22.32 -8.67 29.31
CA GLY A 241 -23.59 -9.23 29.78
C GLY A 241 -23.60 -10.74 29.70
N ARG A 242 -24.41 -11.39 30.55
CA ARG A 242 -24.70 -12.81 30.50
C ARG A 242 -26.21 -13.04 30.52
N ARG A 243 -26.70 -13.81 29.56
CA ARG A 243 -28.10 -14.20 29.48
C ARG A 243 -28.41 -15.30 30.50
N MET A 244 -29.44 -15.06 31.30
CA MET A 244 -29.94 -15.99 32.29
C MET A 244 -31.01 -16.91 31.68
N GLN A 245 -31.34 -18.00 32.38
CA GLN A 245 -32.32 -18.98 31.89
C GLN A 245 -33.73 -18.39 31.72
N ASP A 246 -34.08 -17.39 32.52
CA ASP A 246 -35.35 -16.66 32.43
C ASP A 246 -35.39 -15.59 31.33
N GLY A 247 -34.29 -15.44 30.56
CA GLY A 247 -34.14 -14.44 29.50
C GLY A 247 -33.70 -13.07 30.01
N SER A 248 -33.53 -12.88 31.31
CA SER A 248 -32.92 -11.65 31.84
C SER A 248 -31.41 -11.61 31.56
N TYR A 249 -30.86 -10.40 31.52
CA TYR A 249 -29.41 -10.20 31.37
C TYR A 249 -28.84 -9.64 32.67
N GLU A 250 -27.72 -10.22 33.11
CA GLU A 250 -26.94 -9.66 34.20
C GLU A 250 -25.58 -9.18 33.70
N ARG A 251 -25.07 -8.13 34.33
CA ARG A 251 -23.71 -7.67 34.08
C ARG A 251 -22.72 -8.61 34.76
N VAL A 252 -21.70 -9.02 34.04
CA VAL A 252 -20.63 -9.87 34.57
C VAL A 252 -19.35 -9.06 34.75
N GLY A 253 -18.69 -9.26 35.88
CA GLY A 253 -17.47 -8.53 36.22
C GLY A 253 -17.68 -7.04 36.52
N SER A 254 -16.56 -6.35 36.67
CA SER A 254 -16.50 -4.95 37.09
C SER A 254 -16.23 -3.98 35.93
N SER A 255 -15.67 -4.46 34.81
CA SER A 255 -15.27 -3.64 33.65
C SER A 255 -16.45 -3.01 32.92
N ALA A 256 -16.40 -1.68 32.72
CA ALA A 256 -17.36 -0.94 31.90
C ALA A 256 -16.75 -0.55 30.53
N ARG A 257 -15.90 -1.41 29.98
CA ARG A 257 -15.18 -1.17 28.73
C ARG A 257 -15.81 -1.97 27.60
N ALA A 258 -15.75 -1.42 26.39
CA ALA A 258 -16.17 -2.11 25.18
C ALA A 258 -15.51 -3.48 25.07
N ILE A 259 -16.33 -4.48 24.80
CA ILE A 259 -15.89 -5.82 24.41
C ILE A 259 -15.76 -5.82 22.89
N LEU A 260 -14.60 -6.23 22.39
CA LEU A 260 -14.26 -6.18 20.97
C LEU A 260 -14.28 -7.57 20.31
N ASP A 261 -14.04 -8.61 21.10
CA ASP A 261 -14.05 -9.99 20.63
C ASP A 261 -14.13 -10.97 21.81
N PHE A 262 -14.49 -12.22 21.52
CA PHE A 262 -14.63 -13.32 22.46
C PHE A 262 -13.79 -14.54 22.07
N GLY A 263 -13.26 -15.21 23.09
CA GLY A 263 -12.63 -16.53 22.94
C GLY A 263 -13.06 -17.47 24.06
N ILE A 264 -12.77 -18.75 23.91
CA ILE A 264 -13.06 -19.77 24.94
C ILE A 264 -11.76 -20.49 25.30
N LEU A 265 -11.45 -20.54 26.59
CA LEU A 265 -10.29 -21.28 27.09
C LEU A 265 -10.70 -22.10 28.31
N ASP A 266 -10.65 -23.41 28.16
CA ASP A 266 -11.21 -24.38 29.12
C ASP A 266 -12.68 -24.04 29.46
N ASP A 267 -12.97 -23.80 30.74
CA ASP A 267 -14.30 -23.44 31.26
C ASP A 267 -14.52 -21.92 31.39
N GLN A 268 -13.65 -21.11 30.78
CA GLN A 268 -13.66 -19.65 30.89
C GLN A 268 -13.98 -18.98 29.56
N VAL A 269 -14.80 -17.93 29.63
CA VAL A 269 -15.00 -17.00 28.53
C VAL A 269 -13.90 -15.95 28.58
N LEU A 270 -13.15 -15.83 27.50
CA LEU A 270 -12.18 -14.76 27.29
C LEU A 270 -12.88 -13.59 26.61
N ALA A 271 -12.64 -12.37 27.07
CA ALA A 271 -13.14 -11.16 26.42
C ALA A 271 -11.99 -10.19 26.17
N VAL A 272 -11.92 -9.72 24.92
CA VAL A 272 -10.97 -8.70 24.49
C VAL A 272 -11.54 -7.33 24.80
N THR A 273 -10.72 -6.52 25.47
CA THR A 273 -10.91 -5.07 25.57
C THR A 273 -9.66 -4.41 25.00
N ARG A 274 -9.77 -3.15 24.54
CA ARG A 274 -8.70 -2.38 23.89
C ARG A 274 -7.27 -2.54 24.47
N PHE A 275 -7.12 -2.76 25.78
CA PHE A 275 -5.79 -2.82 26.42
C PHE A 275 -5.49 -4.15 27.12
N ARG A 276 -6.45 -5.09 27.16
CA ARG A 276 -6.39 -6.28 28.04
C ARG A 276 -7.23 -7.44 27.51
N LEU A 277 -6.69 -8.64 27.69
CA LEU A 277 -7.45 -9.88 27.67
C LEU A 277 -7.93 -10.22 29.09
N ARG A 278 -9.22 -10.48 29.24
CA ARG A 278 -9.83 -10.86 30.52
C ARG A 278 -10.47 -12.23 30.41
N ALA A 279 -10.48 -12.99 31.50
CA ALA A 279 -11.21 -14.25 31.63
C ALA A 279 -12.32 -14.11 32.66
N TYR A 280 -13.45 -14.76 32.36
CA TYR A 280 -14.63 -14.84 33.20
C TYR A 280 -14.99 -16.31 33.42
N ASP A 281 -15.04 -16.72 34.68
CA ASP A 281 -15.49 -18.06 35.04
C ASP A 281 -17.03 -18.18 35.05
N ALA A 282 -17.55 -19.38 35.29
CA ALA A 282 -18.99 -19.64 35.37
C ALA A 282 -19.71 -18.85 36.49
N ARG A 283 -18.98 -18.38 37.52
CA ARG A 283 -19.52 -17.54 38.61
C ARG A 283 -19.50 -16.06 38.24
N GLY A 284 -18.83 -15.68 37.14
CA GLY A 284 -18.66 -14.30 36.71
C GLY A 284 -17.49 -13.60 37.41
N THR A 285 -16.58 -14.35 38.03
CA THR A 285 -15.35 -13.79 38.58
C THR A 285 -14.40 -13.44 37.45
N GLU A 286 -13.97 -12.18 37.46
CA GLU A 286 -13.15 -11.56 36.43
C GLU A 286 -11.66 -11.62 36.79
N THR A 287 -10.84 -12.11 35.88
CA THR A 287 -9.37 -12.11 36.01
C THR A 287 -8.74 -11.47 34.78
N THR A 288 -7.77 -10.57 34.96
CA THR A 288 -6.96 -10.07 33.84
C THR A 288 -5.89 -11.10 33.53
N LEU A 289 -5.91 -11.66 32.32
CA LEU A 289 -4.90 -12.63 31.89
C LEU A 289 -3.69 -11.94 31.25
N VAL A 290 -3.95 -10.94 30.41
CA VAL A 290 -2.91 -10.19 29.68
C VAL A 290 -3.21 -8.69 29.75
N SER A 291 -2.16 -7.88 29.84
CA SER A 291 -2.21 -6.42 29.83
C SER A 291 -0.97 -5.84 29.18
N GLY A 292 -1.02 -4.56 28.79
CA GLY A 292 0.15 -3.85 28.23
C GLY A 292 0.08 -3.64 26.73
N TYR A 293 -1.02 -4.05 26.08
CA TYR A 293 -1.34 -3.68 24.71
C TYR A 293 -1.80 -2.24 24.63
N GLU A 294 -1.53 -1.61 23.49
CA GLU A 294 -2.02 -0.28 23.13
C GLU A 294 -3.39 -0.36 22.45
N ASP A 295 -3.66 -1.43 21.67
CA ASP A 295 -4.92 -1.55 20.93
C ASP A 295 -5.26 -3.00 20.52
N LEU A 296 -5.52 -3.85 21.51
CA LEU A 296 -5.90 -5.26 21.32
C LEU A 296 -7.32 -5.36 20.72
N ARG A 297 -7.47 -6.12 19.64
CA ARG A 297 -8.71 -6.20 18.83
C ARG A 297 -9.37 -7.57 18.80
N ALA A 298 -8.59 -8.63 18.62
CA ALA A 298 -9.12 -9.96 18.34
C ALA A 298 -8.49 -11.04 19.23
N VAL A 299 -9.22 -12.13 19.44
CA VAL A 299 -8.74 -13.35 20.10
C VAL A 299 -9.21 -14.58 19.36
N SER A 300 -8.33 -15.56 19.20
CA SER A 300 -8.71 -16.90 18.76
C SER A 300 -8.06 -17.93 19.65
N THR A 301 -8.78 -19.01 19.95
CA THR A 301 -8.29 -20.08 20.80
C THR A 301 -8.45 -21.42 20.12
N ASN A 302 -7.61 -22.39 20.49
CA ASN A 302 -7.72 -23.76 20.01
C ASN A 302 -7.91 -24.75 21.17
N THR A 303 -8.17 -26.01 20.84
CA THR A 303 -8.39 -27.07 21.83
C THR A 303 -7.13 -27.49 22.60
N THR A 304 -5.94 -27.05 22.17
CA THR A 304 -4.66 -27.34 22.85
C THR A 304 -4.31 -26.33 23.93
N GLY A 305 -5.09 -25.26 24.07
CA GLY A 305 -4.91 -24.23 25.09
C GLY A 305 -4.06 -23.05 24.63
N ASP A 306 -3.82 -22.93 23.32
CA ASP A 306 -3.17 -21.78 22.72
C ASP A 306 -4.17 -20.62 22.59
N VAL A 307 -3.67 -19.41 22.86
CA VAL A 307 -4.43 -18.16 22.76
C VAL A 307 -3.69 -17.23 21.82
N TRP A 308 -4.30 -16.98 20.67
CA TRP A 308 -3.84 -16.04 19.67
C TRP A 308 -4.52 -14.70 19.87
N LEU A 309 -3.74 -13.62 19.88
CA LEU A 309 -4.19 -12.26 20.12
C LEU A 309 -3.80 -11.37 18.95
N GLY A 310 -4.79 -10.70 18.37
CA GLY A 310 -4.61 -9.72 17.31
C GLY A 310 -4.60 -8.33 17.90
N ASP A 311 -3.50 -7.61 17.74
CA ASP A 311 -3.35 -6.24 18.23
C ASP A 311 -3.04 -5.30 17.06
N ALA A 312 -3.66 -4.11 17.07
CA ALA A 312 -3.50 -3.16 15.99
C ALA A 312 -2.13 -2.47 15.98
N ASP A 313 -1.30 -2.62 17.03
CA ASP A 313 0.04 -2.03 17.07
C ASP A 313 1.17 -3.06 16.90
N SER A 314 0.97 -4.29 17.35
CA SER A 314 2.00 -5.32 17.43
C SER A 314 1.77 -6.52 16.50
N GLY A 315 0.62 -6.64 15.85
CA GLY A 315 0.34 -7.79 14.99
C GLY A 315 -0.25 -8.99 15.74
N LEU A 316 0.09 -10.19 15.29
CA LEU A 316 -0.34 -11.46 15.89
C LEU A 316 0.58 -11.85 17.06
N ASN A 317 -0.01 -12.15 18.20
CA ASN A 317 0.72 -12.54 19.41
C ASN A 317 0.22 -13.88 19.92
N HIS A 318 1.14 -14.76 20.32
CA HIS A 318 0.82 -16.11 20.79
C HIS A 318 1.07 -16.27 22.29
N TYR A 319 0.09 -16.84 22.99
CA TYR A 319 0.23 -17.24 24.38
C TYR A 319 -0.05 -18.73 24.48
N THR A 320 0.84 -19.44 25.16
CA THR A 320 0.66 -20.85 25.47
C THR A 320 0.27 -21.00 26.93
N LYS A 321 -0.55 -22.02 27.23
CA LYS A 321 -0.94 -22.34 28.60
C LYS A 321 -0.09 -23.47 29.15
N ALA A 322 0.78 -23.16 30.12
CA ALA A 322 1.55 -24.16 30.86
C ALA A 322 1.16 -24.15 32.35
N SER A 323 0.79 -25.30 32.90
CA SER A 323 0.42 -25.47 34.31
C SER A 323 -0.63 -24.47 34.82
N GLY A 324 -1.60 -24.10 33.97
CA GLY A 324 -2.70 -23.21 34.31
C GLY A 324 -2.42 -21.71 34.18
N THR A 325 -1.19 -21.32 33.79
CA THR A 325 -0.82 -19.91 33.57
C THR A 325 -0.57 -19.67 32.08
N LEU A 326 -1.05 -18.55 31.55
CA LEU A 326 -0.68 -18.10 30.21
C LEU A 326 0.71 -17.46 30.24
N SER A 327 1.58 -17.93 29.37
CA SER A 327 2.89 -17.36 29.11
C SER A 327 2.95 -16.90 27.66
N LEU A 328 3.50 -15.71 27.44
CA LEU A 328 3.79 -15.23 26.10
C LEU A 328 4.83 -16.14 25.45
N ASP A 329 4.53 -16.61 24.24
CA ASP A 329 5.52 -17.27 23.40
C ASP A 329 6.37 -16.21 22.70
N LEU A 330 7.63 -16.10 23.12
CA LEU A 330 8.55 -15.09 22.61
C LEU A 330 8.95 -15.32 21.14
N VAL A 331 8.75 -16.52 20.59
CA VAL A 331 9.08 -16.82 19.19
C VAL A 331 7.99 -16.29 18.26
N SER A 332 6.74 -16.49 18.63
CA SER A 332 5.56 -16.10 17.84
C SER A 332 4.84 -14.90 18.45
N ASN A 333 5.61 -13.90 18.90
CA ASN A 333 5.10 -12.66 19.45
C ASN A 333 5.36 -11.49 18.50
N GLY A 334 4.30 -10.74 18.21
CA GLY A 334 4.34 -9.61 17.30
C GLY A 334 4.62 -10.01 15.85
N LEU A 335 4.01 -11.11 15.40
CA LEU A 335 4.14 -11.64 14.06
C LEU A 335 3.27 -10.86 13.07
N TYR A 336 3.89 -10.48 11.96
CA TYR A 336 3.25 -9.99 10.76
C TYR A 336 4.24 -10.15 9.60
N PRO A 337 3.78 -10.31 8.35
CA PRO A 337 4.65 -10.27 7.18
C PRO A 337 5.57 -9.04 7.17
N GLU A 338 6.83 -9.23 6.79
CA GLU A 338 7.76 -8.13 6.58
C GLU A 338 7.21 -7.09 5.59
N GLY A 339 7.45 -5.82 5.88
CA GLY A 339 6.86 -4.72 5.14
C GLY A 339 7.02 -3.38 5.84
N PRO A 340 6.46 -2.32 5.25
CA PRO A 340 6.45 -1.02 5.89
C PRO A 340 5.54 -1.01 7.13
N PHE A 341 5.88 -0.17 8.09
CA PHE A 341 5.12 -0.05 9.35
C PHE A 341 3.73 0.59 9.15
N ASP A 342 3.63 1.49 8.16
CA ASP A 342 2.41 2.21 7.76
C ASP A 342 2.15 1.98 6.27
N SER A 343 0.89 2.07 5.84
CA SER A 343 0.49 1.73 4.46
C SER A 343 0.38 2.93 3.51
N PRO A 344 -0.24 4.08 3.87
CA PRO A 344 -0.36 5.21 2.93
C PRO A 344 0.91 6.05 2.91
N PHE A 345 1.50 6.23 1.73
CA PHE A 345 2.70 7.05 1.53
C PHE A 345 2.36 8.34 0.79
N GLY A 346 2.91 9.45 1.27
CA GLY A 346 2.73 10.76 0.66
C GLY A 346 3.87 11.17 -0.26
N ASP A 347 5.02 10.50 -0.17
CA ASP A 347 6.25 10.88 -0.88
C ASP A 347 7.16 9.66 -1.07
N LEU A 348 7.76 9.54 -2.26
CA LEU A 348 8.62 8.42 -2.66
C LEU A 348 9.85 8.95 -3.41
N VAL A 349 11.04 8.48 -3.04
CA VAL A 349 12.30 8.84 -3.70
C VAL A 349 13.16 7.59 -3.89
N ILE A 350 13.83 7.47 -5.04
CA ILE A 350 14.81 6.42 -5.27
C ILE A 350 16.20 6.97 -4.96
N GLY A 351 16.92 6.31 -4.05
CA GLY A 351 18.31 6.61 -3.73
C GLY A 351 19.27 6.18 -4.85
N PRO A 352 20.51 6.70 -4.87
CA PRO A 352 21.51 6.38 -5.89
C PRO A 352 21.93 4.90 -5.91
N ASP A 353 21.68 4.16 -4.82
CA ASP A 353 21.91 2.72 -4.69
C ASP A 353 20.72 1.86 -5.17
N GLY A 354 19.64 2.49 -5.65
CA GLY A 354 18.40 1.82 -6.05
C GLY A 354 17.42 1.57 -4.90
N SER A 355 17.75 1.96 -3.66
CA SER A 355 16.81 1.84 -2.54
C SER A 355 15.62 2.78 -2.69
N LEU A 356 14.42 2.29 -2.35
CA LEU A 356 13.24 3.14 -2.24
C LEU A 356 13.23 3.77 -0.85
N TRP A 357 13.10 5.09 -0.80
CA TRP A 357 12.79 5.84 0.41
C TRP A 357 11.36 6.34 0.32
N ALA A 358 10.65 6.30 1.45
CA ALA A 358 9.25 6.66 1.51
C ALA A 358 8.92 7.41 2.80
N ALA A 359 8.00 8.37 2.72
CA ALA A 359 7.40 9.00 3.88
C ALA A 359 5.89 8.72 3.93
N ALA A 360 5.39 8.53 5.14
CA ALA A 360 3.96 8.32 5.34
C ALA A 360 3.16 9.56 4.92
N GLN A 361 1.90 9.35 4.52
CA GLN A 361 1.01 10.44 4.21
C GLN A 361 0.78 11.34 5.43
N LEU A 362 0.71 12.64 5.18
CA LEU A 362 0.50 13.62 6.23
C LEU A 362 -0.81 13.35 7.00
N GLY A 363 -0.74 13.38 8.33
CA GLY A 363 -1.89 13.21 9.22
C GLY A 363 -1.92 11.86 9.93
N ILE A 364 -1.05 10.92 9.55
CA ILE A 364 -0.84 9.67 10.27
C ILE A 364 -0.03 9.96 11.55
N PRO A 365 -0.61 9.81 12.76
CA PRO A 365 0.09 10.12 13.99
C PRO A 365 1.25 9.17 14.23
N ARG A 366 2.40 9.69 14.70
CA ARG A 366 3.61 8.90 15.02
C ARG A 366 4.21 8.16 13.82
N SER A 367 3.84 8.54 12.60
CA SER A 367 4.43 8.00 11.39
C SER A 367 5.92 8.36 11.29
N GLY A 368 6.69 7.43 10.76
CA GLY A 368 8.10 7.62 10.47
C GLY A 368 8.34 7.85 8.98
N PHE A 369 9.52 7.43 8.56
CA PHE A 369 9.90 7.28 7.17
C PHE A 369 10.59 5.92 7.02
N TYR A 370 10.76 5.47 5.78
CA TYR A 370 10.99 4.06 5.50
C TYR A 370 11.99 3.91 4.36
N ARG A 371 12.77 2.85 4.39
CA ARG A 371 13.63 2.43 3.28
C ARG A 371 13.33 0.99 2.91
N MET A 372 13.20 0.71 1.63
CA MET A 372 13.27 -0.63 1.07
C MET A 372 14.57 -0.78 0.27
N ASP A 373 15.41 -1.72 0.64
CA ASP A 373 16.69 -1.94 -0.03
C ASP A 373 16.54 -2.72 -1.37
N SER A 374 17.67 -2.97 -2.03
CA SER A 374 17.69 -3.73 -3.29
C SER A 374 17.30 -5.21 -3.14
N ASN A 375 17.34 -5.76 -1.93
CA ASN A 375 16.83 -7.11 -1.62
C ASN A 375 15.33 -7.10 -1.28
N GLN A 376 14.69 -5.92 -1.32
CA GLN A 376 13.31 -5.68 -0.93
C GLN A 376 13.06 -5.84 0.59
N GLU A 377 14.10 -5.67 1.41
CA GLU A 377 13.99 -5.65 2.87
C GLU A 377 13.66 -4.24 3.37
N TRP A 378 12.71 -4.14 4.31
CA TRP A 378 12.23 -2.88 4.84
C TRP A 378 12.96 -2.49 6.14
N THR A 379 13.43 -1.24 6.18
CA THR A 379 13.89 -0.58 7.41
C THR A 379 12.88 0.51 7.80
N ASN A 380 12.34 0.43 9.02
CA ASN A 380 11.29 1.32 9.51
C ASN A 380 11.87 2.37 10.48
N PHE A 381 12.08 3.60 10.02
CA PHE A 381 12.61 4.70 10.84
C PHE A 381 11.49 5.41 11.62
N THR A 382 11.02 4.78 12.68
CA THR A 382 9.96 5.31 13.56
C THR A 382 10.47 5.54 14.98
N GLY A 383 9.73 6.35 15.75
CA GLY A 383 10.01 6.56 17.19
C GLY A 383 9.93 5.30 18.05
N ARG A 384 9.40 4.19 17.51
CA ARG A 384 9.40 2.87 18.16
C ARG A 384 10.77 2.22 18.13
N PHE A 385 11.49 2.36 17.01
CA PHE A 385 12.79 1.71 16.78
C PHE A 385 13.97 2.66 17.01
N PHE A 386 13.75 3.97 16.88
CA PHE A 386 14.78 5.00 17.01
C PHE A 386 14.40 6.02 18.08
N GLU A 387 15.11 6.00 19.21
CA GLU A 387 14.85 6.89 20.35
C GLU A 387 14.89 8.38 19.95
N GLY A 388 15.80 8.75 19.04
CA GLY A 388 15.92 10.11 18.53
C GLY A 388 14.67 10.64 17.80
N LEU A 389 13.82 9.74 17.30
CA LEU A 389 12.59 10.08 16.56
C LEU A 389 11.33 10.03 17.44
N ARG A 390 11.46 9.62 18.71
CA ARG A 390 10.32 9.42 19.61
C ARG A 390 9.63 10.75 19.96
N ASP A 391 8.31 10.80 19.79
CA ASP A 391 7.45 11.96 20.10
C ASP A 391 7.83 13.26 19.37
N ARG A 392 8.57 13.16 18.26
CA ARG A 392 9.15 14.31 17.55
C ARG A 392 8.22 14.91 16.49
N GLY A 393 7.38 14.12 15.81
CA GLY A 393 6.44 14.61 14.81
C GLY A 393 6.10 13.54 13.77
N SER A 394 5.20 13.86 12.82
CA SER A 394 4.98 13.04 11.62
C SER A 394 5.94 13.46 10.52
N TYR A 395 6.82 12.53 10.13
CA TYR A 395 7.66 12.71 8.94
C TYR A 395 6.82 12.42 7.71
N TRP A 396 6.86 13.32 6.72
CA TRP A 396 5.91 13.31 5.61
C TRP A 396 6.55 13.56 4.24
N ARG A 397 7.84 13.97 4.22
CA ARG A 397 8.66 14.02 3.00
C ARG A 397 10.02 13.39 3.22
N VAL A 398 10.57 12.83 2.15
CA VAL A 398 11.93 12.29 2.10
C VAL A 398 12.71 12.87 0.93
N HIS A 399 14.03 12.97 1.08
CA HIS A 399 14.95 13.34 0.02
C HIS A 399 16.23 12.53 0.19
N VAL A 400 16.86 12.11 -0.90
CA VAL A 400 18.15 11.41 -0.87
C VAL A 400 19.10 12.15 -1.78
N ASP A 401 20.25 12.57 -1.25
CA ASP A 401 21.25 13.28 -2.05
C ASP A 401 22.11 12.31 -2.89
N GLY A 402 22.90 12.86 -3.81
CA GLY A 402 23.78 12.09 -4.69
C GLY A 402 24.89 11.31 -3.96
N LEU A 403 25.11 11.59 -2.67
CA LEU A 403 26.06 10.87 -1.80
C LEU A 403 25.39 9.73 -1.03
N GLY A 404 24.08 9.52 -1.20
CA GLY A 404 23.31 8.47 -0.53
C GLY A 404 22.88 8.83 0.89
N VAL A 405 22.95 10.11 1.28
CA VAL A 405 22.44 10.56 2.57
C VAL A 405 20.95 10.86 2.42
N ALA A 406 20.14 10.22 3.27
CA ALA A 406 18.70 10.44 3.28
C ALA A 406 18.32 11.50 4.32
N TRP A 407 17.29 12.26 4.00
CA TRP A 407 16.73 13.33 4.81
C TRP A 407 15.22 13.16 4.88
N ALA A 408 14.63 13.39 6.05
CA ALA A 408 13.20 13.32 6.27
C ALA A 408 12.70 14.61 6.93
N ALA A 409 11.69 15.24 6.33
CA ALA A 409 11.08 16.46 6.84
C ALA A 409 9.81 16.16 7.64
N SER A 410 9.57 16.97 8.67
CA SER A 410 8.43 16.83 9.56
C SER A 410 7.65 18.12 9.74
N ARG A 411 6.36 17.98 10.05
CA ARG A 411 5.57 19.05 10.69
C ARG A 411 5.64 18.84 12.21
N GLY A 412 6.58 19.51 12.87
CA GLY A 412 6.70 19.56 14.33
C GLY A 412 8.10 19.32 14.89
N ALA A 413 8.97 18.57 14.18
CA ALA A 413 10.28 18.17 14.69
C ALA A 413 11.47 18.91 14.07
N GLY A 414 11.31 19.45 12.86
CA GLY A 414 12.43 19.80 11.98
C GLY A 414 12.78 18.66 11.03
N LEU A 415 14.06 18.26 10.99
CA LEU A 415 14.57 17.23 10.07
C LEU A 415 15.14 16.01 10.81
N ALA A 416 15.11 14.87 10.14
CA ALA A 416 15.97 13.73 10.43
C ALA A 416 16.89 13.47 9.23
N GLN A 417 18.11 13.02 9.49
CA GLN A 417 19.11 12.60 8.52
C GLN A 417 19.47 11.16 8.82
N VAL A 418 19.66 10.35 7.79
CA VAL A 418 20.20 8.99 7.89
C VAL A 418 21.45 8.92 7.02
N SER A 419 22.59 8.62 7.64
CA SER A 419 23.83 8.38 6.90
C SER A 419 23.78 7.05 6.14
N PRO A 420 24.67 6.82 5.16
CA PRO A 420 24.78 5.51 4.49
C PRO A 420 25.03 4.33 5.45
N GLU A 421 25.56 4.59 6.65
CA GLU A 421 25.76 3.62 7.73
C GLU A 421 24.56 3.52 8.71
N ASP A 422 23.39 4.03 8.34
CA ASP A 422 22.14 4.01 9.12
C ASP A 422 22.17 4.78 10.45
N VAL A 423 23.08 5.76 10.57
CA VAL A 423 23.11 6.63 11.75
C VAL A 423 22.06 7.73 11.60
N VAL A 424 21.09 7.75 12.51
CA VAL A 424 20.04 8.77 12.55
C VAL A 424 20.47 10.01 13.34
N THR A 425 20.43 11.17 12.71
CA THR A 425 20.69 12.49 13.32
C THR A 425 19.50 13.42 13.12
N THR A 426 19.03 14.08 14.18
CA THR A 426 17.90 15.04 14.07
C THR A 426 18.39 16.48 14.11
N TYR A 427 17.75 17.35 13.33
CA TYR A 427 18.04 18.79 13.30
C TYR A 427 16.83 19.61 13.75
N ASP A 428 17.05 20.43 14.77
CA ASP A 428 16.09 21.36 15.35
C ASP A 428 16.77 22.74 15.56
N ARG A 429 16.11 23.64 16.29
CA ARG A 429 16.63 25.00 16.55
C ARG A 429 17.91 25.05 17.39
N ILE A 430 18.33 23.94 17.99
CA ILE A 430 19.51 23.87 18.87
C ILE A 430 20.77 23.64 18.05
N ASN A 431 20.70 22.81 17.01
CA ASN A 431 21.86 22.37 16.23
C ASN A 431 21.78 22.73 14.72
N SER A 432 20.82 23.57 14.34
CA SER A 432 20.67 24.10 12.99
C SER A 432 20.19 25.55 13.01
N THR A 433 20.04 26.17 11.83
CA THR A 433 19.42 27.49 11.70
C THR A 433 17.88 27.47 11.69
N LEU A 434 17.25 26.29 11.73
CA LEU A 434 15.79 26.15 11.68
C LEU A 434 15.12 26.86 12.86
N LEU A 435 13.92 27.40 12.63
CA LEU A 435 13.16 28.14 13.61
C LEU A 435 11.74 27.58 13.76
N PRO A 436 11.17 27.64 14.97
CA PRO A 436 9.80 27.24 15.22
C PRO A 436 8.82 28.22 14.56
N ALA A 437 7.61 27.73 14.27
CA ALA A 437 6.51 28.55 13.80
C ALA A 437 6.24 29.69 14.79
N ALA A 438 5.91 30.87 14.27
CA ALA A 438 5.67 32.06 15.10
C ALA A 438 4.60 31.79 16.18
N GLY A 439 4.96 32.03 17.46
CA GLY A 439 4.07 31.79 18.60
C GLY A 439 4.18 30.40 19.22
N THR A 440 5.04 29.52 18.70
CA THR A 440 5.35 28.21 19.28
C THR A 440 6.76 28.18 19.89
N GLN A 441 7.03 27.23 20.79
CA GLN A 441 8.35 27.08 21.41
C GLN A 441 9.29 26.23 20.55
N ASP A 442 8.81 25.07 20.09
CA ASP A 442 9.64 24.05 19.42
C ASP A 442 8.97 23.45 18.18
N TYR A 443 7.84 23.99 17.69
CA TYR A 443 7.11 23.41 16.56
C TYR A 443 7.71 23.89 15.23
N ILE A 444 8.66 23.13 14.69
CA ILE A 444 9.37 23.43 13.45
C ILE A 444 8.67 22.71 12.29
N ILE A 445 8.27 23.47 11.28
CA ILE A 445 7.64 22.93 10.06
C ILE A 445 8.68 22.99 8.95
N VAL A 446 9.01 21.83 8.39
CA VAL A 446 9.77 21.74 7.14
C VAL A 446 8.87 21.16 6.08
N GLU A 447 8.75 21.86 4.95
CA GLU A 447 7.89 21.40 3.87
C GLU A 447 8.67 20.71 2.75
N GLY A 448 9.82 21.23 2.33
CA GLY A 448 10.58 20.74 1.19
C GLY A 448 12.08 20.67 1.46
N MET A 449 12.74 19.77 0.74
CA MET A 449 14.18 19.52 0.78
C MET A 449 14.65 19.23 -0.64
N ALA A 450 15.79 19.78 -1.03
CA ALA A 450 16.47 19.41 -2.27
C ALA A 450 17.98 19.60 -2.09
N SER A 451 18.79 18.80 -2.77
CA SER A 451 20.24 18.91 -2.72
C SER A 451 20.84 19.20 -4.08
N GLU A 452 21.95 19.93 -4.07
CA GLU A 452 22.84 20.05 -5.22
C GLU A 452 23.77 18.83 -5.30
N GLU A 453 24.46 18.64 -6.44
CA GLU A 453 25.34 17.48 -6.67
C GLU A 453 26.50 17.38 -5.65
N ASP A 454 26.92 18.50 -5.07
CA ASP A 454 28.02 18.56 -4.10
C ASP A 454 27.60 18.21 -2.65
N GLY A 455 26.31 17.96 -2.42
CA GLY A 455 25.74 17.67 -1.10
C GLY A 455 25.23 18.91 -0.35
N THR A 456 25.20 20.08 -0.97
CA THR A 456 24.55 21.27 -0.42
C THR A 456 23.04 21.04 -0.33
N LEU A 457 22.49 21.09 0.89
CA LEU A 457 21.07 20.84 1.15
C LEU A 457 20.31 22.16 1.30
N TRP A 458 19.26 22.34 0.50
CA TRP A 458 18.27 23.41 0.61
C TRP A 458 17.03 22.93 1.36
N VAL A 459 16.49 23.77 2.24
CA VAL A 459 15.39 23.42 3.13
C VAL A 459 14.39 24.57 3.23
N THR A 460 13.10 24.27 3.06
CA THR A 460 12.02 25.25 3.30
C THR A 460 11.45 25.12 4.72
N ASN A 461 11.75 26.09 5.59
CA ASN A 461 11.27 26.15 6.97
C ASN A 461 10.00 27.01 7.07
N THR A 462 8.88 26.41 6.77
CA THR A 462 7.60 27.10 6.57
C THR A 462 7.09 27.76 7.83
N THR A 463 6.50 28.95 7.68
CA THR A 463 5.96 29.81 8.75
C THR A 463 7.01 30.42 9.70
N SER A 464 8.30 30.17 9.44
CA SER A 464 9.45 30.83 10.07
C SER A 464 9.63 32.27 9.56
N PRO A 465 10.25 33.19 10.33
CA PRO A 465 10.69 34.48 9.80
C PRO A 465 11.70 34.39 8.64
N TYR A 466 12.46 33.29 8.57
CA TYR A 466 13.39 32.96 7.50
C TYR A 466 12.96 31.61 6.94
N PRO A 467 12.22 31.58 5.82
CA PRO A 467 11.60 30.36 5.35
C PRO A 467 12.50 29.50 4.46
N LEU A 468 13.71 29.97 4.14
CA LEU A 468 14.66 29.26 3.29
C LEU A 468 16.01 29.14 4.00
N HIS A 469 16.56 27.94 4.00
CA HIS A 469 17.81 27.59 4.66
C HIS A 469 18.68 26.77 3.73
N VAL A 470 19.99 26.85 3.95
CA VAL A 470 20.98 26.04 3.25
C VAL A 470 21.93 25.43 4.26
N ARG A 471 22.33 24.18 4.03
CA ARG A 471 23.36 23.47 4.77
C ARG A 471 24.46 23.08 3.79
N ALA A 472 25.64 23.64 3.97
CA ALA A 472 26.81 23.31 3.17
C ALA A 472 27.27 21.86 3.40
N PRO A 473 28.06 21.27 2.50
CA PRO A 473 28.55 19.89 2.63
C PRO A 473 29.36 19.66 3.92
N ASP A 474 30.04 20.70 4.42
CA ASP A 474 30.80 20.67 5.68
C ASP A 474 29.93 20.68 6.94
N GLY A 475 28.62 20.83 6.79
CA GLY A 475 27.64 20.87 7.88
C GLY A 475 27.29 22.26 8.40
N THR A 476 27.88 23.31 7.85
CA THR A 476 27.56 24.69 8.20
C THR A 476 26.17 25.06 7.71
N TRP A 477 25.36 25.68 8.59
CA TRP A 477 24.02 26.14 8.27
C TRP A 477 23.98 27.65 8.05
N ALA A 478 23.28 28.08 7.01
CA ALA A 478 22.93 29.47 6.77
C ALA A 478 21.41 29.62 6.57
N ARG A 479 20.90 30.81 6.89
CA ARG A 479 19.50 31.19 6.66
C ARG A 479 19.47 32.30 5.62
N LEU A 480 18.46 32.25 4.78
CA LEU A 480 18.33 33.12 3.63
C LEU A 480 17.20 34.11 3.86
N LEU A 481 17.33 35.30 3.26
CA LEU A 481 16.22 36.24 3.25
C LEU A 481 15.12 35.70 2.33
N PRO A 482 13.84 35.98 2.63
CA PRO A 482 12.76 35.63 1.72
C PRO A 482 13.01 36.25 0.33
N PRO A 483 12.93 35.47 -0.76
CA PRO A 483 13.16 35.97 -2.10
C PRO A 483 12.14 37.06 -2.46
N ARG A 484 12.61 38.15 -3.09
CA ARG A 484 11.77 39.29 -3.49
C ARG A 484 11.53 39.28 -4.99
N CYS A 485 10.40 38.71 -5.38
CA CYS A 485 10.06 38.53 -6.79
C CYS A 485 8.85 39.37 -7.15
N GLU A 486 8.88 39.98 -8.33
CA GLU A 486 7.78 40.80 -8.81
C GLU A 486 6.49 39.96 -8.89
N GLY A 487 5.40 40.50 -8.32
CA GLY A 487 4.11 39.80 -8.26
C GLY A 487 4.00 38.70 -7.18
N ALA A 488 5.11 38.25 -6.59
CA ALA A 488 5.07 37.26 -5.51
C ALA A 488 4.58 37.90 -4.19
N PRO A 489 3.67 37.25 -3.45
CA PRO A 489 3.26 37.73 -2.14
C PRO A 489 4.45 37.67 -1.17
N GLN A 490 4.54 38.66 -0.28
CA GLN A 490 5.46 38.57 0.88
C GLN A 490 4.91 37.52 1.84
N THR A 491 5.39 36.27 1.69
CA THR A 491 4.95 35.11 2.45
C THR A 491 6.15 34.35 3.00
N ASN A 492 5.93 33.67 4.10
CA ASN A 492 6.87 32.70 4.66
C ASN A 492 6.34 31.26 4.61
N ALA A 493 5.26 31.05 3.85
CA ALA A 493 4.68 29.74 3.60
C ALA A 493 5.27 29.18 2.30
N LEU A 494 6.55 28.79 2.33
CA LEU A 494 7.18 28.04 1.25
C LEU A 494 6.77 26.56 1.37
N GLY A 495 6.58 25.88 0.25
CA GLY A 495 6.22 24.48 0.16
C GLY A 495 7.42 23.66 -0.27
N ASP A 496 7.19 22.75 -1.21
CA ASP A 496 8.28 21.99 -1.81
C ASP A 496 9.33 22.86 -2.50
N ILE A 497 10.53 22.30 -2.61
CA ILE A 497 11.63 22.84 -3.39
C ILE A 497 12.20 21.72 -4.26
N PHE A 498 12.34 22.00 -5.56
CA PHE A 498 13.01 21.15 -6.53
C PHE A 498 14.19 21.93 -7.12
N ILE A 499 15.32 21.26 -7.37
CA ILE A 499 16.49 21.87 -8.00
C ILE A 499 16.71 21.15 -9.33
N ASP A 500 16.69 21.90 -10.43
CA ASP A 500 16.97 21.33 -11.76
C ASP A 500 18.46 21.18 -12.03
N SER A 501 18.81 20.53 -13.14
CA SER A 501 20.20 20.28 -13.55
C SER A 501 21.02 21.53 -13.82
N ASN A 502 20.39 22.72 -13.90
CA ASN A 502 21.08 24.01 -14.05
C ASN A 502 21.24 24.74 -12.71
N GLY A 503 20.88 24.11 -11.59
CA GLY A 503 20.97 24.69 -10.26
C GLY A 503 19.84 25.68 -9.94
N ILE A 504 18.78 25.75 -10.75
CA ILE A 504 17.65 26.64 -10.52
C ILE A 504 16.69 26.03 -9.50
N LYS A 505 16.23 26.85 -8.55
CA LYS A 505 15.35 26.43 -7.45
C LYS A 505 13.89 26.71 -7.81
N TRP A 506 13.09 25.65 -7.90
CA TRP A 506 11.66 25.68 -8.16
C TRP A 506 10.90 25.46 -6.86
N ILE A 507 10.33 26.51 -6.30
CA ILE A 507 9.74 26.54 -4.97
C ILE A 507 8.22 26.73 -5.07
N ILE A 508 7.46 25.78 -4.53
CA ILE A 508 6.00 25.91 -4.44
C ILE A 508 5.65 26.92 -3.34
N LEU A 509 4.77 27.89 -3.60
CA LEU A 509 4.23 28.77 -2.55
C LEU A 509 2.93 28.19 -1.99
N LEU A 510 2.78 28.23 -0.66
CA LEU A 510 1.59 27.77 0.06
C LEU A 510 0.71 28.93 0.52
N ASP A 511 -0.54 28.63 0.82
CA ASP A 511 -1.44 29.53 1.52
C ASP A 511 -1.14 29.53 3.03
N ARG A 512 -0.92 30.73 3.58
CA ARG A 512 -0.58 30.89 5.00
C ARG A 512 -1.73 30.51 5.95
N GLY A 513 -2.98 30.60 5.51
CA GLY A 513 -4.15 30.20 6.29
C GLY A 513 -4.42 28.70 6.23
N ASN A 514 -3.99 28.04 5.16
CA ASN A 514 -4.11 26.61 4.96
C ASN A 514 -2.92 26.06 4.14
N LEU A 515 -1.94 25.47 4.84
CA LEU A 515 -0.70 24.95 4.23
C LEU A 515 -0.93 23.78 3.24
N ASN A 516 -2.16 23.27 3.10
CA ASN A 516 -2.50 22.26 2.11
C ASN A 516 -2.96 22.86 0.77
N ILE A 517 -3.01 24.19 0.65
CA ILE A 517 -3.38 24.89 -0.58
C ILE A 517 -2.14 25.57 -1.14
N THR A 518 -1.85 25.35 -2.42
CA THR A 518 -0.76 26.02 -3.13
C THR A 518 -1.25 27.28 -3.85
N ARG A 519 -0.38 28.29 -3.92
CA ARG A 519 -0.68 29.64 -4.43
C ARG A 519 0.05 29.98 -5.73
N GLY A 520 1.09 29.22 -6.07
CA GLY A 520 1.86 29.39 -7.31
C GLY A 520 3.25 28.78 -7.24
N LEU A 521 4.01 29.00 -8.31
CA LEU A 521 5.41 28.57 -8.47
C LEU A 521 6.32 29.79 -8.36
N LEU A 522 7.29 29.73 -7.47
CA LEU A 522 8.43 30.62 -7.47
C LEU A 522 9.61 29.91 -8.14
N VAL A 523 10.28 30.58 -9.05
CA VAL A 523 11.52 30.09 -9.67
C VAL A 523 12.63 31.06 -9.31
N LEU A 524 13.71 30.55 -8.72
CA LEU A 524 14.79 31.33 -8.12
C LEU A 524 16.14 30.85 -8.64
N ASP A 525 16.90 31.78 -9.20
CA ASP A 525 18.31 31.64 -9.54
C ASP A 525 19.12 32.41 -8.49
N THR A 526 20.04 31.72 -7.83
CA THR A 526 20.92 32.31 -6.81
C THR A 526 22.35 32.51 -7.31
N ASN A 527 22.61 32.29 -8.61
CA ASN A 527 23.92 32.46 -9.24
C ASN A 527 25.09 31.78 -8.49
N ASP A 528 24.81 30.61 -7.89
CA ASP A 528 25.71 29.85 -7.01
C ASP A 528 26.24 30.62 -5.78
N THR A 529 25.59 31.72 -5.41
CA THR A 529 25.92 32.59 -4.27
C THR A 529 24.75 32.69 -3.30
N PRO A 530 24.33 31.60 -2.64
CA PRO A 530 23.12 31.58 -1.81
C PRO A 530 23.11 32.69 -0.74
N GLU A 531 24.25 33.03 -0.14
CA GLU A 531 24.31 34.06 0.90
C GLU A 531 24.27 35.52 0.38
N ASP A 532 24.41 35.74 -0.94
CA ASP A 532 24.40 37.05 -1.57
C ASP A 532 23.11 37.26 -2.39
N ALA A 533 22.12 37.90 -1.78
CA ALA A 533 20.85 38.16 -2.47
C ALA A 533 20.91 39.33 -3.48
N THR A 534 22.09 39.89 -3.78
CA THR A 534 22.20 41.08 -4.65
C THR A 534 22.25 40.77 -6.14
N ASP A 535 22.58 39.52 -6.50
CA ASP A 535 22.58 39.00 -7.87
C ASP A 535 21.50 37.94 -8.12
N ASP A 536 20.76 37.53 -7.08
CA ASP A 536 19.56 36.70 -7.18
C ASP A 536 18.56 37.25 -8.21
N ALA A 537 17.96 36.33 -8.96
CA ALA A 537 16.91 36.67 -9.90
C ALA A 537 15.80 35.62 -9.91
N CYS A 538 14.56 36.04 -10.16
CA CYS A 538 13.42 35.17 -9.94
C CYS A 538 12.16 35.53 -10.73
N ALA A 539 11.31 34.52 -10.94
CA ALA A 539 10.01 34.62 -11.59
C ALA A 539 8.91 33.98 -10.74
N TYR A 540 7.67 34.48 -10.86
CA TYR A 540 6.52 33.98 -10.11
C TYR A 540 5.32 33.70 -11.00
N TYR A 541 4.78 32.48 -10.90
CA TYR A 541 3.66 31.99 -11.69
C TYR A 541 2.47 31.62 -10.78
N ALA A 542 1.42 32.44 -10.79
CA ALA A 542 0.23 32.25 -9.94
C ALA A 542 -1.10 32.58 -10.62
N ILE A 543 -1.07 32.80 -11.94
CA ILE A 543 -2.26 33.07 -12.74
C ILE A 543 -2.42 31.90 -13.69
N PRO A 544 -3.61 31.30 -13.80
CA PRO A 544 -3.85 30.25 -14.78
C PRO A 544 -3.58 30.76 -16.19
N GLY A 545 -2.90 29.93 -16.97
CA GLY A 545 -2.66 30.11 -18.38
C GLY A 545 -3.92 29.88 -19.23
N SER A 546 -3.77 30.07 -20.54
CA SER A 546 -4.82 29.75 -21.51
C SER A 546 -4.21 29.40 -22.87
N ASN A 547 -5.00 28.72 -23.71
CA ASN A 547 -4.62 28.39 -25.09
C ASN A 547 -3.25 27.70 -25.22
N GLY A 548 -2.91 26.80 -24.29
CA GLY A 548 -1.68 26.01 -24.33
C GLY A 548 -0.43 26.68 -23.76
N THR A 549 -0.58 27.84 -23.12
CA THR A 549 0.52 28.64 -22.55
C THR A 549 0.23 29.05 -21.11
N GLY A 550 1.26 29.11 -20.26
CA GLY A 550 1.15 29.34 -18.81
C GLY A 550 0.83 28.06 -18.04
N LEU A 551 0.62 28.15 -16.73
CA LEU A 551 0.27 26.99 -15.90
C LEU A 551 -1.22 26.61 -16.09
N PRO A 552 -1.57 25.34 -16.34
CA PRO A 552 -2.97 24.90 -16.51
C PRO A 552 -3.84 25.14 -15.27
N GLY A 553 -3.26 24.98 -14.08
CA GLY A 553 -3.85 25.29 -12.79
C GLY A 553 -2.85 26.00 -11.89
N THR A 554 -3.35 26.75 -10.91
CA THR A 554 -2.52 27.46 -9.93
C THR A 554 -2.15 26.62 -8.72
N GLN A 555 -2.84 25.49 -8.52
CA GLN A 555 -2.42 24.54 -7.51
C GLN A 555 -1.39 23.61 -8.13
N ILE A 556 -0.18 23.63 -7.59
CA ILE A 556 0.96 22.83 -8.02
C ILE A 556 1.10 21.67 -7.06
N HIS A 557 1.31 20.47 -7.60
CA HIS A 557 1.44 19.25 -6.82
C HIS A 557 2.77 18.55 -7.07
N ALA A 558 3.32 18.66 -8.29
CA ALA A 558 4.51 17.92 -8.71
C ALA A 558 5.49 18.79 -9.50
N LEU A 559 6.78 18.51 -9.34
CA LEU A 559 7.88 19.07 -10.11
C LEU A 559 8.82 17.92 -10.48
N ALA A 560 9.21 17.81 -11.75
CA ALA A 560 10.17 16.80 -12.19
C ALA A 560 10.95 17.31 -13.41
N GLU A 561 12.21 16.90 -13.56
CA GLU A 561 12.97 17.16 -14.78
C GLU A 561 13.08 15.89 -15.62
N ASP A 562 12.85 16.02 -16.93
CA ASP A 562 13.01 14.91 -17.85
C ASP A 562 14.40 14.84 -18.48
N LEU A 563 14.69 13.74 -19.19
CA LEU A 563 16.01 13.51 -19.81
C LEU A 563 16.30 14.46 -20.99
N ALA A 564 15.32 15.29 -21.40
CA ALA A 564 15.50 16.36 -22.37
C ALA A 564 15.73 17.74 -21.69
N GLY A 565 15.87 17.76 -20.36
CA GLY A 565 16.08 18.96 -19.54
C GLY A 565 14.83 19.84 -19.41
N ARG A 566 13.63 19.29 -19.64
CA ARG A 566 12.38 20.02 -19.44
C ARG A 566 11.93 19.85 -18.00
N VAL A 567 11.61 20.98 -17.35
CA VAL A 567 11.01 20.96 -16.01
C VAL A 567 9.50 20.88 -16.15
N TRP A 568 8.95 19.74 -15.78
CA TRP A 568 7.54 19.42 -15.73
C TRP A 568 6.91 19.92 -14.44
N VAL A 569 5.68 20.42 -14.57
CA VAL A 569 4.86 20.92 -13.47
C VAL A 569 3.51 20.22 -13.53
N GLY A 570 3.21 19.42 -12.51
CA GLY A 570 1.90 18.83 -12.29
C GLY A 570 1.00 19.82 -11.56
N THR A 571 -0.18 20.12 -12.13
CA THR A 571 -1.13 21.06 -11.54
C THR A 571 -2.51 20.46 -11.40
N SER A 572 -3.38 21.14 -10.65
CA SER A 572 -4.81 20.78 -10.55
C SER A 572 -5.58 20.87 -11.86
N GLY A 573 -5.03 21.53 -12.89
CA GLY A 573 -5.65 21.69 -14.21
C GLY A 573 -4.97 20.89 -15.33
N GLY A 574 -3.97 20.08 -15.01
CA GLY A 574 -3.19 19.30 -15.98
C GLY A 574 -1.69 19.57 -15.90
N PRO A 575 -0.87 18.86 -16.67
CA PRO A 575 0.57 19.06 -16.73
C PRO A 575 0.95 20.24 -17.63
N ALA A 576 2.09 20.87 -17.34
CA ALA A 576 2.80 21.74 -18.27
C ALA A 576 4.31 21.59 -18.08
N TYR A 577 5.12 22.12 -19.00
CA TYR A 577 6.57 22.08 -18.85
C TYR A 577 7.25 23.37 -19.31
N PHE A 578 8.40 23.64 -18.72
CA PHE A 578 9.35 24.65 -19.17
C PHE A 578 10.47 23.97 -19.97
N ARG A 579 11.01 24.65 -20.99
CA ARG A 579 12.07 24.07 -21.85
C ARG A 579 13.45 24.32 -21.24
N SER A 580 14.37 23.36 -21.39
CA SER A 580 15.76 23.50 -20.95
C SER A 580 16.42 24.77 -21.55
N GLY A 581 17.25 25.45 -20.74
CA GLY A 581 18.04 26.61 -21.18
C GLY A 581 17.28 27.93 -21.32
N SER A 582 16.03 28.01 -20.84
CA SER A 582 15.20 29.22 -20.95
C SER A 582 15.03 30.01 -19.64
N PHE A 583 15.64 29.59 -18.53
CA PHE A 583 15.74 30.43 -17.33
C PHE A 583 16.96 31.35 -17.41
N ALA A 584 16.87 32.41 -18.22
CA ALA A 584 17.50 33.65 -17.81
C ALA A 584 16.48 34.32 -16.91
N ALA A 585 16.77 34.47 -15.62
CA ALA A 585 15.83 34.92 -14.60
C ALA A 585 15.17 36.30 -14.84
N ASN A 586 15.49 36.97 -15.95
CA ASN A 586 14.89 38.20 -16.47
C ASN A 586 14.17 38.02 -17.83
N ASP A 587 13.89 36.80 -18.29
CA ASP A 587 13.21 36.56 -19.58
C ASP A 587 11.68 36.60 -19.43
N PRO A 588 11.00 37.68 -19.85
CA PRO A 588 9.54 37.79 -19.77
C PRO A 588 8.81 36.86 -20.75
N THR A 589 9.53 36.16 -21.63
CA THR A 589 8.96 35.20 -22.58
C THR A 589 8.86 33.78 -22.02
N LEU A 590 9.44 33.52 -20.84
CA LEU A 590 9.40 32.22 -20.20
C LEU A 590 7.98 31.89 -19.72
N GLN A 591 7.30 31.03 -20.47
CA GLN A 591 5.99 30.51 -20.13
C GLN A 591 6.00 28.99 -20.20
N ALA A 592 5.32 28.36 -19.25
CA ALA A 592 5.05 26.93 -19.33
C ALA A 592 4.22 26.62 -20.58
N VAL A 593 4.48 25.47 -21.20
CA VAL A 593 3.78 24.99 -22.40
C VAL A 593 2.96 23.77 -22.04
N TRP A 594 1.73 23.71 -22.55
CA TRP A 594 0.88 22.54 -22.34
C TRP A 594 1.24 21.45 -23.35
N PRO A 595 1.54 20.22 -22.91
CA PRO A 595 1.74 19.08 -23.81
C PRO A 595 0.49 18.82 -24.67
N VAL A 596 0.73 18.40 -25.91
CA VAL A 596 -0.32 18.18 -26.93
C VAL A 596 -0.39 16.69 -27.26
N TRP A 597 -1.61 16.16 -27.37
CA TRP A 597 -1.79 14.78 -27.81
C TRP A 597 -1.42 14.62 -29.30
N ALA A 598 -0.71 13.55 -29.63
CA ALA A 598 -0.50 13.15 -31.01
C ALA A 598 -1.84 12.77 -31.68
N ASP A 599 -2.69 12.03 -30.96
CA ASP A 599 -4.07 11.76 -31.36
C ASP A 599 -5.05 12.71 -30.64
N ARG A 600 -5.73 13.54 -31.42
CA ARG A 600 -6.66 14.55 -30.89
C ARG A 600 -8.02 14.00 -30.43
N THR A 601 -8.23 12.68 -30.47
CA THR A 601 -9.44 12.04 -29.93
C THR A 601 -9.63 12.29 -28.43
N PHE A 602 -8.54 12.41 -27.68
CA PHE A 602 -8.53 12.75 -26.25
C PHE A 602 -8.61 14.27 -25.97
N GLY A 603 -8.81 15.07 -27.02
CA GLY A 603 -8.72 16.53 -26.97
C GLY A 603 -7.37 17.04 -27.45
N SER A 604 -7.17 18.36 -27.37
CA SER A 604 -5.94 18.99 -27.86
C SER A 604 -4.76 18.83 -26.90
N TYR A 605 -5.00 18.95 -25.59
CA TYR A 605 -3.94 19.01 -24.58
C TYR A 605 -4.00 17.81 -23.64
N VAL A 606 -2.84 17.28 -23.30
CA VAL A 606 -2.68 16.10 -22.46
C VAL A 606 -3.25 16.37 -21.06
N LEU A 607 -4.15 15.49 -20.62
CA LEU A 607 -4.77 15.50 -19.28
C LEU A 607 -5.36 16.87 -18.87
N ASN A 608 -5.85 17.66 -19.84
CA ASN A 608 -6.40 18.98 -19.57
C ASN A 608 -7.64 18.90 -18.66
N GLY A 609 -7.61 19.64 -17.56
CA GLY A 609 -8.65 19.64 -16.54
C GLY A 609 -8.57 18.49 -15.54
N LEU A 610 -7.56 17.62 -15.63
CA LEU A 610 -7.29 16.57 -14.64
C LEU A 610 -6.15 16.99 -13.72
N SER A 611 -6.31 16.74 -12.42
CA SER A 611 -5.24 16.97 -11.45
C SER A 611 -4.11 15.96 -11.66
N VAL A 612 -2.88 16.46 -11.76
CA VAL A 612 -1.66 15.64 -11.76
C VAL A 612 -1.02 15.78 -10.39
N ASN A 613 -1.05 14.71 -9.61
CA ASN A 613 -0.59 14.68 -8.22
C ASN A 613 0.92 14.55 -8.12
N ASP A 614 1.53 13.73 -8.99
CA ASP A 614 2.97 13.46 -9.03
C ASP A 614 3.43 13.09 -10.44
N ILE A 615 4.72 13.27 -10.74
CA ILE A 615 5.33 12.97 -12.03
C ILE A 615 6.69 12.29 -11.81
N ALA A 616 6.87 11.11 -12.40
CA ALA A 616 8.18 10.46 -12.48
C ALA A 616 8.59 10.21 -13.93
N VAL A 617 9.89 10.27 -14.19
CA VAL A 617 10.47 10.05 -15.51
C VAL A 617 11.21 8.72 -15.51
N ASP A 618 10.87 7.83 -16.45
CA ASP A 618 11.56 6.55 -16.57
C ASP A 618 12.81 6.65 -17.46
N PRO A 619 13.69 5.63 -17.46
CA PRO A 619 14.93 5.67 -18.24
C PRO A 619 14.75 5.73 -19.76
N SER A 620 13.54 5.56 -20.28
CA SER A 620 13.19 5.73 -21.70
C SER A 620 12.62 7.12 -21.99
N ASN A 621 12.75 8.05 -21.05
CA ASN A 621 12.19 9.39 -21.08
C ASN A 621 10.66 9.40 -21.23
N ARG A 622 9.97 8.37 -20.71
CA ARG A 622 8.51 8.36 -20.61
C ARG A 622 8.08 8.94 -19.27
N LEU A 623 6.89 9.53 -19.26
CA LEU A 623 6.34 10.22 -18.10
C LEU A 623 5.27 9.35 -17.45
N TRP A 624 5.49 9.02 -16.18
CA TRP A 624 4.48 8.47 -15.31
C TRP A 624 3.77 9.61 -14.58
N MET A 625 2.46 9.77 -14.80
CA MET A 625 1.66 10.86 -14.23
C MET A 625 0.60 10.30 -13.30
N ALA A 626 0.79 10.50 -11.99
CA ALA A 626 -0.15 10.10 -10.95
C ALA A 626 -1.36 11.05 -10.93
N THR A 627 -2.57 10.51 -10.87
CA THR A 627 -3.81 11.29 -10.88
C THR A 627 -4.85 10.69 -9.92
N PRO A 628 -5.94 11.42 -9.62
CA PRO A 628 -7.11 10.87 -8.93
C PRO A 628 -7.89 9.78 -9.69
N GLY A 629 -7.55 9.53 -10.96
CA GLY A 629 -8.23 8.57 -11.85
C GLY A 629 -7.29 7.49 -12.37
N GLY A 630 -6.25 7.14 -11.61
CA GLY A 630 -5.23 6.15 -11.94
C GLY A 630 -3.89 6.76 -12.32
N ILE A 631 -3.01 5.94 -12.88
CA ILE A 631 -1.65 6.31 -13.32
C ILE A 631 -1.55 6.23 -14.84
N TYR A 632 -1.08 7.30 -15.47
CA TYR A 632 -0.85 7.36 -16.92
C TYR A 632 0.63 7.20 -17.24
N LEU A 633 0.94 6.36 -18.22
CA LEU A 633 2.27 6.29 -18.83
C LEU A 633 2.22 6.94 -20.21
N LEU A 634 3.01 7.99 -20.41
CA LEU A 634 3.03 8.79 -21.63
C LEU A 634 4.41 8.74 -22.29
N SER A 635 4.42 8.65 -23.61
CA SER A 635 5.65 8.75 -24.41
C SER A 635 5.52 9.83 -25.46
N GLU A 636 6.63 10.48 -25.76
CA GLU A 636 6.71 11.51 -26.80
C GLU A 636 7.23 10.93 -28.13
N SER A 637 6.53 11.32 -29.20
CA SER A 637 6.94 11.11 -30.59
C SER A 637 6.61 12.37 -31.41
N ASP A 638 5.57 12.36 -32.23
CA ASP A 638 5.03 13.54 -32.93
C ASP A 638 3.90 14.20 -32.12
N GLY A 639 4.18 14.42 -30.83
CA GLY A 639 3.20 14.67 -29.77
C GLY A 639 3.20 13.54 -28.73
N PHE A 640 2.40 13.69 -27.68
CA PHE A 640 2.31 12.68 -26.62
C PHE A 640 1.31 11.60 -26.99
N THR A 641 1.62 10.36 -26.64
CA THR A 641 0.74 9.19 -26.76
C THR A 641 0.62 8.47 -25.44
N GLN A 642 -0.59 8.00 -25.10
CA GLN A 642 -0.81 7.16 -23.94
C GLN A 642 -0.30 5.74 -24.24
N VAL A 643 0.71 5.30 -23.51
CA VAL A 643 1.26 3.94 -23.57
C VAL A 643 0.41 3.00 -22.72
N ALA A 644 0.06 3.43 -21.50
CA ALA A 644 -0.77 2.67 -20.59
C ALA A 644 -1.58 3.60 -19.67
N HIS A 645 -2.69 3.08 -19.15
CA HIS A 645 -3.47 3.71 -18.09
C HIS A 645 -3.98 2.63 -17.14
N TYR A 646 -3.42 2.60 -15.94
CA TYR A 646 -3.77 1.62 -14.90
C TYR A 646 -4.72 2.23 -13.89
N ARG A 647 -5.77 1.48 -13.57
CA ARG A 647 -6.88 1.80 -12.66
C ARG A 647 -7.24 0.56 -11.87
N SER A 648 -7.93 0.73 -10.74
CA SER A 648 -8.36 -0.40 -9.91
C SER A 648 -9.34 -1.35 -10.62
N ASP A 649 -10.02 -0.90 -11.68
CA ASP A 649 -10.94 -1.72 -12.46
C ASP A 649 -10.24 -2.59 -13.54
N ASN A 650 -8.98 -2.30 -13.86
CA ASN A 650 -8.25 -2.98 -14.93
C ASN A 650 -6.86 -3.49 -14.52
N SER A 651 -6.45 -3.25 -13.27
CA SER A 651 -5.18 -3.72 -12.71
C SER A 651 -5.29 -3.93 -11.19
N PRO A 652 -4.29 -4.59 -10.56
CA PRO A 652 -4.22 -4.75 -9.10
C PRO A 652 -4.02 -3.46 -8.29
N LEU A 653 -4.15 -2.28 -8.91
CA LEU A 653 -3.96 -1.00 -8.25
C LEU A 653 -5.00 -0.85 -7.12
N PHE A 654 -4.55 -0.60 -5.90
CA PHE A 654 -5.43 -0.58 -4.73
C PHE A 654 -6.53 0.49 -4.81
N SER A 655 -6.24 1.60 -5.49
CA SER A 655 -7.16 2.73 -5.65
C SER A 655 -6.78 3.57 -6.86
N ASP A 656 -7.78 4.14 -7.53
CA ASP A 656 -7.58 5.12 -8.60
C ASP A 656 -6.96 6.43 -8.09
N MET A 657 -7.03 6.71 -6.78
CA MET A 657 -6.34 7.86 -6.19
C MET A 657 -4.84 7.56 -6.03
N VAL A 658 -4.07 7.80 -7.08
CA VAL A 658 -2.60 7.69 -7.05
C VAL A 658 -2.02 9.02 -6.57
N VAL A 659 -1.32 8.98 -5.45
CA VAL A 659 -0.77 10.15 -4.74
C VAL A 659 0.65 10.45 -5.20
N THR A 660 1.49 9.43 -5.34
CA THR A 660 2.92 9.57 -5.65
C THR A 660 3.44 8.42 -6.50
N VAL A 661 4.48 8.67 -7.30
CA VAL A 661 5.12 7.68 -8.17
C VAL A 661 6.64 7.83 -8.14
N ALA A 662 7.36 6.71 -8.10
CA ALA A 662 8.82 6.68 -8.21
C ALA A 662 9.26 5.55 -9.14
N VAL A 663 10.36 5.75 -9.86
CA VAL A 663 10.89 4.77 -10.84
C VAL A 663 12.32 4.39 -10.47
N GLU A 664 12.54 3.13 -10.13
CA GLU A 664 13.88 2.56 -9.98
C GLU A 664 14.43 2.18 -11.36
N GLY A 665 15.33 3.00 -11.89
CA GLY A 665 15.78 2.88 -13.26
C GLY A 665 16.53 1.58 -13.59
N SER A 666 17.28 1.02 -12.64
CA SER A 666 18.10 -0.19 -12.83
C SER A 666 17.25 -1.44 -13.12
N SER A 667 16.21 -1.67 -12.31
CA SER A 667 15.32 -2.84 -12.44
C SER A 667 14.11 -2.58 -13.35
N GLY A 668 13.77 -1.30 -13.53
CA GLY A 668 12.53 -0.85 -14.18
C GLY A 668 11.31 -0.92 -13.25
N ARG A 669 11.50 -1.09 -11.94
CA ARG A 669 10.40 -1.13 -10.99
C ARG A 669 9.81 0.26 -10.81
N VAL A 670 8.49 0.34 -10.93
CA VAL A 670 7.71 1.57 -10.73
C VAL A 670 6.88 1.40 -9.48
N PHE A 671 7.09 2.27 -8.51
CA PHE A 671 6.36 2.31 -7.25
C PHE A 671 5.23 3.33 -7.35
N LEU A 672 4.05 2.93 -6.88
CA LEU A 672 2.81 3.70 -6.94
C LEU A 672 2.23 3.79 -5.53
N GLY A 673 2.32 4.96 -4.91
CA GLY A 673 1.66 5.26 -3.65
C GLY A 673 0.21 5.69 -3.91
N THR A 674 -0.75 4.92 -3.43
CA THR A 674 -2.18 5.24 -3.47
C THR A 674 -2.69 5.67 -2.10
N ASP A 675 -3.90 6.21 -2.01
CA ASP A 675 -4.56 6.50 -0.73
C ASP A 675 -4.88 5.24 0.10
N LYS A 676 -4.77 4.04 -0.48
CA LYS A 676 -4.91 2.74 0.21
C LYS A 676 -3.59 2.00 0.42
N GLY A 677 -2.48 2.50 -0.13
CA GLY A 677 -1.15 1.97 0.13
C GLY A 677 -0.25 1.87 -1.09
N LEU A 678 0.94 1.28 -0.89
CA LEU A 678 1.99 1.18 -1.90
C LEU A 678 1.93 -0.15 -2.68
N ILE A 679 2.01 -0.04 -3.99
CA ILE A 679 2.15 -1.18 -4.90
C ILE A 679 3.25 -0.87 -5.92
N SER A 680 3.95 -1.87 -6.44
CA SER A 680 4.90 -1.68 -7.53
C SER A 680 4.63 -2.60 -8.71
N LEU A 681 5.09 -2.19 -9.89
CA LEU A 681 5.06 -3.00 -11.10
C LEU A 681 6.41 -2.99 -11.81
N LEU A 682 6.73 -4.04 -12.55
CA LEU A 682 7.91 -4.09 -13.41
C LEU A 682 7.60 -3.48 -14.79
N SER A 683 8.22 -2.34 -15.09
CA SER A 683 8.16 -1.68 -16.38
C SER A 683 9.14 -2.31 -17.38
N ASP A 684 8.85 -2.13 -18.66
CA ASP A 684 9.74 -2.47 -19.77
C ASP A 684 10.91 -1.48 -19.94
N ALA A 685 10.86 -0.31 -19.28
CA ALA A 685 11.95 0.67 -19.30
C ALA A 685 12.94 0.42 -18.16
N ILE A 686 14.12 -0.10 -18.51
CA ILE A 686 15.30 -0.10 -17.63
C ILE A 686 16.37 0.83 -18.16
N GLN A 687 17.33 1.19 -17.31
CA GLN A 687 18.44 2.05 -17.67
C GLN A 687 19.26 1.45 -18.83
N PRO A 688 19.47 2.21 -19.92
CA PRO A 688 20.24 1.71 -21.05
C PRO A 688 21.72 1.53 -20.69
N SER A 689 22.35 0.54 -21.32
CA SER A 689 23.80 0.40 -21.25
C SER A 689 24.48 1.52 -22.05
N GLU A 690 25.61 2.03 -21.56
CA GLU A 690 26.40 3.05 -22.30
C GLU A 690 26.91 2.57 -23.67
N ARG A 691 27.07 1.24 -23.84
CA ARG A 691 27.48 0.57 -25.08
C ARG A 691 26.81 -0.77 -25.17
N THR A 692 26.65 -1.29 -26.39
CA THR A 692 26.14 -2.65 -26.59
C THR A 692 27.03 -3.69 -25.90
N ARG A 693 26.42 -4.58 -25.11
CA ARG A 693 27.07 -5.70 -24.41
C ARG A 693 26.43 -7.02 -24.85
N ASP A 694 26.85 -8.15 -24.29
CA ASP A 694 26.14 -9.41 -24.48
C ASP A 694 24.70 -9.28 -23.99
N LEU A 695 23.75 -9.78 -24.79
CA LEU A 695 22.32 -9.70 -24.45
C LEU A 695 21.97 -10.71 -23.37
N PHE A 696 21.27 -10.27 -22.33
CA PHE A 696 20.63 -11.16 -21.37
C PHE A 696 19.18 -11.38 -21.80
N ILE A 697 18.82 -12.62 -22.14
CA ILE A 697 17.50 -12.96 -22.68
C ILE A 697 16.84 -13.98 -21.77
N TYR A 698 15.63 -13.67 -21.30
CA TYR A 698 14.88 -14.54 -20.39
C TYR A 698 13.35 -14.43 -20.62
N PRO A 699 12.58 -15.49 -20.30
CA PRO A 699 13.06 -16.82 -19.92
C PRO A 699 13.82 -17.50 -21.06
N ASN A 700 14.76 -18.38 -20.73
CA ASN A 700 15.53 -19.13 -21.74
C ASN A 700 15.89 -20.52 -21.18
N PRO A 701 15.24 -21.60 -21.65
CA PRO A 701 14.27 -21.64 -22.75
C PRO A 701 12.92 -20.98 -22.41
N VAL A 702 12.19 -20.53 -23.43
CA VAL A 702 10.83 -20.00 -23.35
C VAL A 702 9.86 -21.15 -23.57
N GLU A 703 9.02 -21.43 -22.57
CA GLU A 703 7.92 -22.38 -22.68
C GLU A 703 6.64 -21.67 -23.13
N ILE A 704 6.11 -22.06 -24.28
CA ILE A 704 4.84 -21.55 -24.80
C ILE A 704 3.76 -22.59 -24.51
N VAL A 705 3.00 -22.35 -23.45
CA VAL A 705 1.79 -23.14 -23.14
C VAL A 705 0.64 -22.56 -23.97
N SER A 706 -0.22 -23.43 -24.53
CA SER A 706 -1.34 -23.01 -25.39
C SER A 706 -2.16 -21.88 -24.74
N ASP A 707 -2.44 -20.83 -25.52
CA ASP A 707 -3.16 -19.59 -25.16
C ASP A 707 -2.38 -18.53 -24.35
N ALA A 708 -1.11 -18.76 -24.00
CA ALA A 708 -0.28 -17.74 -23.34
C ALA A 708 0.33 -16.69 -24.31
N GLU A 709 0.48 -15.45 -23.85
CA GLU A 709 1.33 -14.44 -24.50
C GLU A 709 2.71 -14.43 -23.81
N PRO A 710 3.70 -15.18 -24.32
CA PRO A 710 4.99 -15.28 -23.66
C PRO A 710 5.72 -13.94 -23.72
N GLN A 711 6.20 -13.43 -22.59
CA GLN A 711 7.04 -12.22 -22.56
C GLN A 711 8.51 -12.62 -22.51
N ILE A 712 9.21 -12.43 -23.63
CA ILE A 712 10.65 -12.70 -23.77
C ILE A 712 11.38 -11.37 -23.64
N TYR A 713 12.02 -11.16 -22.49
CA TYR A 713 12.77 -9.95 -22.18
C TYR A 713 14.18 -10.04 -22.77
N ILE A 714 14.63 -8.93 -23.36
CA ILE A 714 15.94 -8.78 -23.99
C ILE A 714 16.60 -7.56 -23.36
N GLU A 715 17.62 -7.77 -22.52
CA GLU A 715 18.33 -6.73 -21.77
C GLU A 715 19.77 -6.53 -22.26
N GLY A 716 20.40 -5.44 -21.81
CA GLY A 716 21.71 -5.00 -22.27
C GLY A 716 21.63 -4.10 -23.50
N LEU A 717 20.44 -3.53 -23.77
CA LEU A 717 20.21 -2.64 -24.89
C LEU A 717 20.74 -1.25 -24.61
N VAL A 718 21.03 -0.52 -25.69
CA VAL A 718 21.36 0.91 -25.66
C VAL A 718 20.08 1.73 -25.88
N ALA A 719 20.13 3.03 -25.60
CA ALA A 719 18.95 3.89 -25.47
C ALA A 719 17.96 3.83 -26.64
N GLU A 720 18.45 3.70 -27.87
CA GLU A 720 17.61 3.44 -29.05
C GLU A 720 18.12 2.24 -29.85
N THR A 721 17.40 1.13 -29.78
CA THR A 721 17.82 -0.13 -30.37
C THR A 721 16.78 -0.68 -31.34
N GLU A 722 17.21 -1.07 -32.55
CA GLU A 722 16.44 -1.96 -33.42
C GLU A 722 16.77 -3.41 -33.08
N ILE A 723 15.76 -4.19 -32.70
CA ILE A 723 15.89 -5.61 -32.44
C ILE A 723 15.36 -6.39 -33.65
N SER A 724 16.20 -7.26 -34.20
CA SER A 724 15.84 -8.22 -35.22
C SER A 724 15.88 -9.64 -34.64
N VAL A 725 14.75 -10.32 -34.70
CA VAL A 725 14.62 -11.73 -34.34
C VAL A 725 14.77 -12.55 -35.61
N MET A 726 15.68 -13.51 -35.61
CA MET A 726 15.99 -14.33 -36.78
C MET A 726 16.00 -15.82 -36.41
N ALA A 727 15.54 -16.69 -37.31
CA ALA A 727 15.75 -18.12 -37.15
C ALA A 727 17.22 -18.47 -37.43
N VAL A 728 17.74 -19.58 -36.89
CA VAL A 728 19.17 -19.96 -37.04
C VAL A 728 19.64 -20.04 -38.49
N HIS A 729 18.74 -20.39 -39.41
CA HIS A 729 19.02 -20.44 -40.85
C HIS A 729 19.03 -19.07 -41.57
N GLY A 730 18.83 -17.96 -40.86
CA GLY A 730 18.99 -16.59 -41.37
C GLY A 730 17.71 -15.87 -41.81
N GLU A 731 16.55 -16.52 -41.71
CA GLU A 731 15.26 -15.86 -41.98
C GLU A 731 14.93 -14.83 -40.89
N LEU A 732 14.50 -13.63 -41.31
CA LEU A 732 13.99 -12.59 -40.40
C LEU A 732 12.57 -12.97 -39.96
N ILE A 733 12.38 -13.15 -38.67
CA ILE A 733 11.10 -13.53 -38.06
C ILE A 733 10.31 -12.29 -37.66
N ARG A 734 10.98 -11.33 -37.01
CA ARG A 734 10.36 -10.09 -36.55
C ARG A 734 11.38 -8.97 -36.42
N ARG A 735 10.94 -7.74 -36.64
CA ARG A 735 11.68 -6.52 -36.32
C ARG A 735 10.86 -5.67 -35.35
N MET A 736 11.53 -5.16 -34.33
CA MET A 736 10.92 -4.29 -33.31
C MET A 736 11.89 -3.18 -32.92
N GLN A 737 11.35 -2.12 -32.35
CA GLN A 737 12.13 -0.99 -31.83
C GLN A 737 12.01 -1.02 -30.31
N ALA A 738 13.13 -0.84 -29.62
CA ALA A 738 13.19 -0.69 -28.18
C ALA A 738 13.78 0.68 -27.84
N ARG A 739 13.18 1.33 -26.85
CA ARG A 739 13.72 2.53 -26.19
C ARG A 739 14.07 2.14 -24.75
N GLY A 740 15.23 2.56 -24.27
CA GLY A 740 15.79 2.11 -23.00
C GLY A 740 16.58 0.81 -23.07
N GLY A 741 16.95 0.26 -21.92
CA GLY A 741 17.86 -0.89 -21.80
C GLY A 741 17.22 -2.27 -21.99
N ARG A 742 15.91 -2.36 -22.19
CA ARG A 742 15.14 -3.60 -22.31
C ARG A 742 14.14 -3.52 -23.47
N GLY A 743 13.95 -4.64 -24.15
CA GLY A 743 12.91 -4.86 -25.14
C GLY A 743 12.16 -6.16 -24.86
N ILE A 744 10.92 -6.27 -25.37
CA ILE A 744 10.06 -7.44 -25.15
C ILE A 744 9.64 -8.02 -26.49
N TRP A 745 9.83 -9.33 -26.65
CA TRP A 745 9.29 -10.09 -27.76
C TRP A 745 8.20 -11.05 -27.27
N ASP A 746 7.04 -11.00 -27.91
CA ASP A 746 5.84 -11.82 -27.58
C ASP A 746 5.88 -13.26 -28.14
N GLY A 747 7.03 -13.72 -28.63
CA GLY A 747 7.18 -15.02 -29.28
C GLY A 747 6.44 -15.17 -30.61
N ARG A 748 6.02 -14.08 -31.25
CA ARG A 748 5.31 -14.09 -32.55
C ARG A 748 6.16 -13.56 -33.70
N ASP A 749 5.86 -14.04 -34.91
CA ASP A 749 6.41 -13.51 -36.15
C ASP A 749 5.78 -12.16 -36.54
N GLN A 750 6.22 -11.60 -37.67
CA GLN A 750 5.70 -10.32 -38.19
C GLN A 750 4.19 -10.35 -38.56
N ASP A 751 3.64 -11.54 -38.82
CA ASP A 751 2.22 -11.74 -39.11
C ASP A 751 1.38 -11.98 -37.83
N GLY A 752 2.01 -11.98 -36.65
CA GLY A 752 1.36 -12.20 -35.36
C GLY A 752 1.13 -13.67 -35.01
N ARG A 753 1.74 -14.63 -35.72
CA ARG A 753 1.63 -16.06 -35.42
C ARG A 753 2.72 -16.48 -34.44
N LEU A 754 2.40 -17.36 -33.49
CA LEU A 754 3.40 -17.93 -32.59
C LEU A 754 4.45 -18.69 -33.41
N VAL A 755 5.71 -18.45 -33.08
CA VAL A 755 6.84 -19.09 -33.76
C VAL A 755 6.97 -20.55 -33.32
N PRO A 756 7.39 -21.49 -34.19
CA PRO A 756 7.53 -22.90 -33.83
C PRO A 756 8.66 -23.13 -32.81
N SER A 757 8.67 -24.30 -32.17
CA SER A 757 9.79 -24.70 -31.30
C SER A 757 11.11 -24.65 -32.09
N GLY A 758 12.13 -24.01 -31.52
CA GLY A 758 13.38 -23.80 -32.22
C GLY A 758 14.30 -22.81 -31.51
N MET A 759 15.49 -22.63 -32.07
CA MET A 759 16.44 -21.61 -31.64
C MET A 759 16.28 -20.35 -32.49
N TYR A 760 16.28 -19.20 -31.81
CA TYR A 760 16.19 -17.89 -32.45
C TYR A 760 17.43 -17.06 -32.07
N LEU A 761 17.95 -16.33 -33.04
CA LEU A 761 19.02 -15.35 -32.89
C LEU A 761 18.39 -13.97 -32.70
N ILE A 762 18.84 -13.26 -31.68
CA ILE A 762 18.47 -11.88 -31.43
C ILE A 762 19.65 -11.00 -31.84
N VAL A 763 19.40 -10.03 -32.71
CA VAL A 763 20.38 -9.03 -33.11
C VAL A 763 19.85 -7.66 -32.70
N ALA A 764 20.58 -6.98 -31.81
CA ALA A 764 20.26 -5.66 -31.31
C ALA A 764 21.24 -4.64 -31.88
N MET A 765 20.73 -3.66 -32.64
CA MET A 765 21.54 -2.64 -33.31
C MET A 765 21.20 -1.25 -32.76
N GLY A 766 22.18 -0.59 -32.15
CA GLY A 766 22.02 0.79 -31.67
C GLY A 766 21.94 1.79 -32.82
N LYS A 767 20.99 2.73 -32.78
CA LYS A 767 20.77 3.68 -33.88
C LYS A 767 21.88 4.71 -34.07
N ASN A 768 22.62 5.04 -32.99
CA ASN A 768 23.63 6.10 -32.99
C ASN A 768 25.07 5.56 -33.15
N GLY A 769 25.24 4.39 -33.76
CA GLY A 769 26.57 3.76 -33.91
C GLY A 769 27.14 3.19 -32.61
N GLU A 770 26.28 2.95 -31.62
CA GLU A 770 26.62 2.46 -30.27
C GLU A 770 26.98 0.95 -30.24
N GLY A 771 26.89 0.29 -31.40
CA GLY A 771 27.35 -1.09 -31.63
C GLY A 771 26.22 -2.04 -32.04
N VAL A 772 26.58 -3.32 -32.10
CA VAL A 772 25.65 -4.43 -32.36
C VAL A 772 25.88 -5.51 -31.32
N ALA A 773 24.80 -5.94 -30.65
CA ALA A 773 24.79 -7.04 -29.71
C ALA A 773 24.04 -8.24 -30.29
N TYR A 774 24.43 -9.44 -29.82
CA TYR A 774 23.84 -10.69 -30.26
C TYR A 774 23.41 -11.51 -29.06
N GLY A 775 22.33 -12.25 -29.21
CA GLY A 775 21.82 -13.17 -28.20
C GLY A 775 21.11 -14.35 -28.84
N LYS A 776 20.80 -15.37 -28.04
CA LYS A 776 20.08 -16.56 -28.50
C LYS A 776 19.04 -16.97 -27.49
N VAL A 777 17.87 -17.38 -27.98
CA VAL A 777 16.78 -17.89 -27.15
C VAL A 777 16.21 -19.17 -27.76
N ALA A 778 15.95 -20.16 -26.91
CA ALA A 778 15.21 -21.35 -27.31
C ALA A 778 13.73 -21.14 -27.02
N VAL A 779 12.86 -21.51 -27.96
CA VAL A 779 11.40 -21.57 -27.77
C VAL A 779 10.98 -23.03 -27.84
N ILE A 780 10.15 -23.47 -26.89
CA ILE A 780 9.61 -24.83 -26.80
C ILE A 780 8.09 -24.75 -26.60
N HIS A 781 7.37 -25.67 -27.26
CA HIS A 781 5.91 -25.80 -27.21
C HIS A 781 5.55 -27.11 -26.51
#